data_AF-A0A3D2CL96-F1
#
_entry.id   AF-A0A3D2CL96-F1
#
_cell.length_a   1.000
_cell.length_b   1.000
_cell.length_c   1.000
_cell.angle_alpha   90.00
_cell.angle_beta   90.00
_cell.angle_gamma   90.00
#
_symmetry.space_group_name_H-M   'P 1'
#
loop_
_entity.id
_entity.type
_entity.pdbx_description
1 polymer ?
#
loop_
_entity_poly.entity_id
_entity_poly.type
_entity_poly.pdbx_seq_one_letter_code
_entity_poly.pdbx_strand_id
1 'polypeptide(L)'
;MAELFNVAKGKKVNALGSNTAAITDGITEAGVHWDGGAAPAQAIVDLGGFYRITAATLTTYYGDGRAYQFALYAGVRSSGMTLLYEQKTDEEATAEGYKMTFSAVVARYVKVVMLHNTANPSVHIADLAVYGEECPEYKEEAETAPKADPEDLAYGKPTRANVNDAFSFLVTDGDPESCWLGELYPRFVDVDLLDNYQLSRVVLTAPAFAGFDYSLYLSADGVNFEKAGSLTTTEKKTEAELALEGKTARVLRVLCTGTTQGANGASALCQVKAYGKKAGGEVLPTRKIIEMTTYEEWLRERENVDLSKLKDAKGQYNIQDTYTPADTVRALEGLIGRILGQMYVDWFVFRIDRSMRKNSYELSETENEKILIHADCGVSAATALNFYLKYYCKVQVTQQTKQVCMPEKAPHIAEKVCNSSPYEVRYAYNYCTLSYTMPFFGYDKWQRELDFLMLSGVNLILDLTGMEAVWVSYLQKLGYTADQAKDYVCGYCYKAWWLMGNLEGYGGPVADAWVLDTMEMARVNQRYMTVMGAQPALETFVGAMPESFGTLANAHLKEKGFSDVRPYMAPQGLWAGGFVRPNVLKTSYDGYSYLAKLFYDTQNQVYGQVSDYYCGDVCHEGGIVPADLSKPQMSAKILNELLVADPRAVWILQGWWSNPMKEVLDGFGALKQEHILILDLAALANPKWTNTKTWEGVEFGSTPWIFCILDNYGGRTGMHGKLKKMVELMDNARRKGKVLKGIGITPEGTNGNPVVFDLFWEMAWRTSPPDMDFWLREYAQRRYGLADQASFEAWKLFEKTVYGVESYDGTTKNNVINENASLEMGYCTGGYYKIGYDRELFERGVKTFMEDYEALKHSEGGIYDTVDLLRMTLTIACDDYFEVLKRARALGDRTTFRKYSEKFLSAMKLVSELSTYNEDELLGNWIGRGVDFTEDERTGHYAGFDLDMMAYNAKILLTVWASAPITNYANRQFDGLMDDYFLEMWSRLFKRVNKALKDKTEAPAKLGKECFTVGWAFTKPGKTYRRNAANPEGDGADRGLLAVYRDVKKHMGNREELQSLVKKQDAALKKKKLKEEKAALSSTIATNLEH
;
A
#
# COMPACT_ATOMS: atom_id res chain seq x y z
N MET A 1 -34.93 46.87 1.83
CA MET A 1 -34.69 45.55 1.19
C MET A 1 -34.28 44.62 2.31
N ALA A 2 -34.95 43.49 2.50
CA ALA A 2 -34.49 42.49 3.45
C ALA A 2 -33.05 42.09 3.07
N GLU A 3 -32.13 42.05 4.04
CA GLU A 3 -30.78 41.52 3.80
C GLU A 3 -30.93 40.06 3.37
N LEU A 4 -30.57 39.76 2.12
CA LEU A 4 -30.57 38.39 1.63
C LEU A 4 -29.42 37.65 2.30
N PHE A 5 -29.72 36.58 3.03
CA PHE A 5 -28.72 35.78 3.72
C PHE A 5 -28.12 34.73 2.77
N ASN A 6 -26.83 34.40 2.97
CA ASN A 6 -26.24 33.25 2.30
C ASN A 6 -26.82 31.96 2.91
N VAL A 7 -27.80 31.37 2.25
CA VAL A 7 -28.51 30.16 2.69
C VAL A 7 -27.72 28.88 2.40
N ALA A 8 -26.68 28.93 1.58
CA ALA A 8 -25.80 27.80 1.31
C ALA A 8 -24.70 27.61 2.36
N LYS A 9 -24.43 28.60 3.23
CA LYS A 9 -23.33 28.54 4.19
C LYS A 9 -23.44 27.34 5.14
N GLY A 10 -22.40 26.52 5.20
CA GLY A 10 -22.28 25.33 6.04
C GLY A 10 -23.19 24.16 5.66
N LYS A 11 -23.73 24.15 4.44
CA LYS A 11 -24.65 23.14 3.95
C LYS A 11 -23.92 21.92 3.38
N LYS A 12 -24.63 20.80 3.22
CA LYS A 12 -24.06 19.55 2.74
C LYS A 12 -23.83 19.60 1.23
N VAL A 13 -22.76 18.99 0.75
CA VAL A 13 -22.39 18.98 -0.67
C VAL A 13 -22.16 17.57 -1.18
N ASN A 14 -22.87 17.18 -2.25
CA ASN A 14 -22.67 15.93 -2.98
C ASN A 14 -21.75 16.22 -4.16
N ALA A 15 -20.48 15.88 -4.02
CA ALA A 15 -19.45 16.08 -5.03
C ALA A 15 -18.37 15.00 -4.90
N LEU A 16 -17.67 14.73 -5.99
CA LEU A 16 -16.45 13.92 -5.98
C LEU A 16 -15.23 14.81 -5.76
N GLY A 17 -14.09 14.22 -5.36
CA GLY A 17 -12.85 14.96 -5.15
C GLY A 17 -12.57 15.23 -3.68
N SER A 18 -11.61 16.12 -3.39
CA SER A 18 -11.18 16.40 -2.02
C SER A 18 -11.68 17.75 -1.52
N ASN A 19 -11.88 17.89 -0.20
CA ASN A 19 -12.25 19.14 0.46
C ASN A 19 -13.61 19.69 0.00
N THR A 20 -14.61 18.82 -0.11
CA THR A 20 -15.97 19.17 -0.61
C THR A 20 -16.66 20.23 0.25
N ALA A 21 -16.33 20.32 1.54
CA ALA A 21 -16.88 21.31 2.46
C ALA A 21 -16.57 22.77 2.05
N ALA A 22 -15.44 23.00 1.36
CA ALA A 22 -15.03 24.34 0.92
C ALA A 22 -16.09 25.01 0.04
N ILE A 23 -16.87 24.24 -0.73
CA ILE A 23 -17.93 24.79 -1.59
C ILE A 23 -18.96 25.61 -0.80
N THR A 24 -19.09 25.43 0.51
CA THR A 24 -20.10 26.14 1.31
C THR A 24 -19.59 26.69 2.64
N ASP A 25 -18.30 26.63 2.93
CA ASP A 25 -17.80 27.06 4.25
C ASP A 25 -17.73 28.59 4.40
N GLY A 26 -17.86 29.34 3.30
CA GLY A 26 -17.76 30.79 3.24
C GLY A 26 -16.33 31.32 3.23
N ILE A 27 -15.32 30.47 3.00
CA ILE A 27 -13.91 30.85 2.92
C ILE A 27 -13.55 31.08 1.46
N THR A 28 -13.25 32.32 1.10
CA THR A 28 -12.92 32.71 -0.28
C THR A 28 -11.42 32.84 -0.54
N GLU A 29 -10.57 32.32 0.33
CA GLU A 29 -9.10 32.40 0.16
C GLU A 29 -8.63 31.41 -0.91
N ALA A 30 -7.77 31.84 -1.84
CA ALA A 30 -7.29 30.98 -2.94
C ALA A 30 -6.69 29.63 -2.46
N GLY A 31 -6.11 29.58 -1.25
CA GLY A 31 -5.53 28.37 -0.69
C GLY A 31 -6.54 27.33 -0.19
N VAL A 32 -7.82 27.68 -0.07
CA VAL A 32 -8.88 26.80 0.45
C VAL A 32 -9.92 26.62 -0.64
N HIS A 33 -9.93 25.44 -1.26
CA HIS A 33 -10.89 25.11 -2.31
C HIS A 33 -11.19 23.62 -2.35
N TRP A 34 -12.36 23.28 -2.88
CA TRP A 34 -12.66 21.95 -3.38
C TRP A 34 -11.88 21.72 -4.66
N ASP A 35 -11.20 20.58 -4.76
CA ASP A 35 -10.59 20.10 -6.01
C ASP A 35 -11.47 18.98 -6.58
N GLY A 36 -12.22 19.30 -7.64
CA GLY A 36 -13.15 18.40 -8.30
C GLY A 36 -12.52 17.47 -9.32
N GLY A 37 -11.20 17.53 -9.52
CA GLY A 37 -10.53 16.79 -10.57
C GLY A 37 -10.88 17.30 -11.97
N ALA A 38 -10.64 16.45 -12.99
CA ALA A 38 -10.78 16.83 -14.38
C ALA A 38 -12.22 17.21 -14.77
N ALA A 39 -12.39 18.34 -15.45
CA ALA A 39 -13.68 18.77 -16.00
C ALA A 39 -14.22 17.78 -17.07
N PRO A 40 -15.54 17.61 -17.19
CA PRO A 40 -16.56 18.26 -16.36
C PRO A 40 -16.66 17.61 -14.96
N ALA A 41 -16.84 18.45 -13.93
CA ALA A 41 -17.13 18.01 -12.58
C ALA A 41 -18.37 18.74 -12.04
N GLN A 42 -19.07 18.14 -11.07
CA GLN A 42 -20.28 18.73 -10.50
C GLN A 42 -20.29 18.68 -8.98
N ALA A 43 -20.98 19.66 -8.40
CA ALA A 43 -21.28 19.72 -6.98
C ALA A 43 -22.76 20.07 -6.79
N ILE A 44 -23.46 19.34 -5.92
CA ILE A 44 -24.85 19.60 -5.56
C ILE A 44 -24.91 19.95 -4.07
N VAL A 45 -25.36 21.16 -3.76
CA VAL A 45 -25.60 21.62 -2.38
C VAL A 45 -27.04 21.32 -1.99
N ASP A 46 -27.25 20.63 -0.85
CA ASP A 46 -28.57 20.51 -0.20
C ASP A 46 -28.72 21.64 0.83
N LEU A 47 -29.60 22.61 0.55
CA LEU A 47 -29.87 23.75 1.43
C LEU A 47 -30.55 23.32 2.75
N GLY A 48 -31.02 22.07 2.87
CA GLY A 48 -31.62 21.51 4.07
C GLY A 48 -33.06 21.96 4.34
N GLY A 49 -33.63 22.75 3.43
CA GLY A 49 -34.98 23.30 3.47
C GLY A 49 -35.34 23.91 2.12
N PHE A 50 -36.56 24.45 2.00
CA PHE A 50 -36.97 25.16 0.78
C PHE A 50 -36.68 26.64 0.93
N TYR A 51 -36.02 27.22 -0.07
CA TYR A 51 -35.65 28.63 -0.10
C TYR A 51 -36.08 29.25 -1.42
N ARG A 52 -36.59 30.48 -1.38
CA ARG A 52 -36.75 31.31 -2.56
C ARG A 52 -35.46 32.08 -2.79
N ILE A 53 -34.69 31.64 -3.79
CA ILE A 53 -33.37 32.18 -4.11
C ILE A 53 -33.44 33.11 -5.32
N THR A 54 -32.63 34.17 -5.30
CA THR A 54 -32.64 35.22 -6.35
C THR A 54 -31.24 35.57 -6.87
N ALA A 55 -30.20 35.18 -6.16
CA ALA A 55 -28.82 35.47 -6.54
C ALA A 55 -27.86 34.40 -6.00
N ALA A 56 -26.67 34.34 -6.59
CA ALA A 56 -25.57 33.53 -6.10
C ALA A 56 -24.23 34.21 -6.40
N THR A 57 -23.20 33.88 -5.62
CA THR A 57 -21.80 34.21 -5.92
C THR A 57 -21.00 32.92 -5.90
N LEU A 58 -20.35 32.60 -7.01
CA LEU A 58 -19.43 31.47 -7.09
C LEU A 58 -18.00 32.00 -7.09
N THR A 59 -17.24 31.70 -6.03
CA THR A 59 -15.82 32.02 -5.96
C THR A 59 -15.03 30.77 -6.32
N THR A 60 -14.18 30.86 -7.34
CA THR A 60 -13.26 29.79 -7.76
C THR A 60 -11.84 30.11 -7.31
N TYR A 61 -10.90 29.16 -7.43
CA TYR A 61 -9.47 29.48 -7.27
C TYR A 61 -9.05 30.59 -8.26
N TYR A 62 -8.36 31.63 -7.79
CA TYR A 62 -8.06 32.86 -8.57
C TYR A 62 -6.57 33.23 -8.68
N GLY A 63 -5.65 32.27 -8.52
CA GLY A 63 -4.22 32.47 -8.84
C GLY A 63 -3.92 32.22 -10.33
N ASP A 64 -2.72 32.62 -10.80
CA ASP A 64 -2.11 32.23 -12.09
C ASP A 64 -2.86 32.60 -13.39
N GLY A 65 -3.73 33.63 -13.37
CA GLY A 65 -4.42 34.11 -14.58
C GLY A 65 -5.50 33.16 -15.13
N ARG A 66 -6.05 32.31 -14.27
CA ARG A 66 -6.95 31.20 -14.65
C ARG A 66 -8.38 31.69 -14.81
N ALA A 67 -9.16 31.06 -15.70
CA ALA A 67 -10.57 31.35 -15.93
C ALA A 67 -11.39 30.04 -15.96
N TYR A 68 -12.67 30.12 -15.60
CA TYR A 68 -13.56 28.96 -15.52
C TYR A 68 -14.83 29.16 -16.34
N GLN A 69 -15.31 28.07 -16.95
CA GLN A 69 -16.65 27.99 -17.53
C GLN A 69 -17.49 27.02 -16.70
N PHE A 70 -18.74 27.38 -16.41
CA PHE A 70 -19.62 26.60 -15.55
C PHE A 70 -21.09 26.92 -15.78
N ALA A 71 -21.97 26.05 -15.27
CA ALA A 71 -23.42 26.24 -15.29
C ALA A 71 -24.00 26.06 -13.88
N LEU A 72 -24.88 26.97 -13.47
CA LEU A 72 -25.59 26.94 -12.19
C LEU A 72 -27.04 26.51 -12.42
N TYR A 73 -27.49 25.51 -11.68
CA TYR A 73 -28.85 25.01 -11.70
C TYR A 73 -29.46 25.05 -10.29
N ALA A 74 -30.78 25.12 -10.20
CA ALA A 74 -31.48 24.89 -8.94
C ALA A 74 -32.81 24.18 -9.13
N GLY A 75 -33.27 23.53 -8.07
CA GLY A 75 -34.56 22.84 -8.06
C GLY A 75 -34.97 22.42 -6.67
N VAL A 76 -36.22 21.97 -6.55
CA VAL A 76 -36.74 21.35 -5.33
C VAL A 76 -36.23 19.91 -5.15
N ARG A 77 -35.73 19.30 -6.24
CA ARG A 77 -35.04 18.00 -6.27
C ARG A 77 -33.63 18.10 -6.84
N SER A 78 -32.85 17.05 -6.61
CA SER A 78 -31.51 16.89 -7.18
C SER A 78 -31.54 16.51 -8.68
N SER A 79 -32.63 15.89 -9.14
CA SER A 79 -32.95 15.63 -10.55
C SER A 79 -33.72 16.79 -11.19
N GLY A 80 -33.78 16.83 -12.52
CA GLY A 80 -34.66 17.74 -13.27
C GLY A 80 -34.48 19.25 -13.01
N MET A 81 -33.33 19.69 -12.48
CA MET A 81 -33.10 21.08 -12.08
C MET A 81 -33.16 22.07 -13.25
N THR A 82 -33.57 23.30 -12.96
CA THR A 82 -33.63 24.41 -13.93
C THR A 82 -32.29 25.13 -14.02
N LEU A 83 -31.82 25.42 -15.25
CA LEU A 83 -30.63 26.25 -15.50
C LEU A 83 -30.92 27.70 -15.12
N LEU A 84 -30.11 28.26 -14.21
CA LEU A 84 -30.24 29.64 -13.74
C LEU A 84 -29.22 30.58 -14.38
N TYR A 85 -27.99 30.10 -14.58
CA TYR A 85 -26.89 30.91 -15.11
C TYR A 85 -25.85 30.02 -15.81
N GLU A 86 -25.17 30.56 -16.82
CA GLU A 86 -24.12 29.87 -17.55
C GLU A 86 -22.97 30.84 -17.89
N GLN A 87 -21.78 30.54 -17.38
CA GLN A 87 -20.54 31.25 -17.68
C GLN A 87 -19.83 30.55 -18.84
N LYS A 88 -19.68 31.23 -19.98
CA LYS A 88 -19.05 30.69 -21.21
C LYS A 88 -17.75 31.38 -21.61
N THR A 89 -17.42 32.51 -21.01
CA THR A 89 -16.24 33.29 -21.36
C THR A 89 -15.07 32.93 -20.45
N ASP A 90 -13.86 33.00 -21.00
CA ASP A 90 -12.61 32.80 -20.26
C ASP A 90 -12.21 34.09 -19.52
N GLU A 91 -13.13 34.62 -18.71
CA GLU A 91 -12.88 35.74 -17.81
C GLU A 91 -12.05 35.29 -16.61
N GLU A 92 -10.94 35.99 -16.38
CA GLU A 92 -10.00 35.71 -15.29
C GLU A 92 -10.73 35.68 -13.94
N ALA A 93 -10.53 34.58 -13.20
CA ALA A 93 -11.09 34.41 -11.88
C ALA A 93 -10.46 35.40 -10.90
N THR A 94 -11.28 35.98 -10.02
CA THR A 94 -10.83 36.94 -9.00
C THR A 94 -11.41 36.58 -7.64
N ALA A 95 -10.83 37.15 -6.57
CA ALA A 95 -11.32 36.98 -5.19
C ALA A 95 -12.76 37.48 -4.98
N GLU A 96 -13.31 38.29 -5.89
CA GLU A 96 -14.69 38.79 -5.84
C GLU A 96 -15.73 37.75 -6.28
N GLY A 97 -15.29 36.68 -6.96
CA GLY A 97 -16.15 35.63 -7.51
C GLY A 97 -17.07 36.09 -8.65
N TYR A 98 -17.75 35.14 -9.26
CA TYR A 98 -18.76 35.36 -10.31
C TYR A 98 -20.12 35.68 -9.65
N LYS A 99 -20.55 36.94 -9.74
CA LYS A 99 -21.83 37.41 -9.15
C LYS A 99 -22.97 37.22 -10.15
N MET A 100 -23.99 36.46 -9.74
CA MET A 100 -25.11 36.02 -10.58
C MET A 100 -26.43 36.49 -9.98
N THR A 101 -27.32 37.01 -10.82
CA THR A 101 -28.72 37.31 -10.45
C THR A 101 -29.66 36.64 -11.45
N PHE A 102 -30.79 36.15 -10.97
CA PHE A 102 -31.76 35.41 -11.78
C PHE A 102 -33.18 35.60 -11.23
N SER A 103 -34.18 35.16 -12.00
CA SER A 103 -35.57 35.19 -11.56
C SER A 103 -35.76 34.31 -10.32
N ALA A 104 -36.56 34.77 -9.36
CA ALA A 104 -36.79 34.05 -8.11
C ALA A 104 -37.28 32.62 -8.37
N VAL A 105 -36.58 31.64 -7.79
CA VAL A 105 -36.92 30.22 -7.88
C VAL A 105 -36.96 29.61 -6.49
N VAL A 106 -37.96 28.75 -6.22
CA VAL A 106 -37.97 27.96 -5.00
C VAL A 106 -37.08 26.73 -5.22
N ALA A 107 -36.09 26.56 -4.37
CA ALA A 107 -35.12 25.48 -4.47
C ALA A 107 -34.78 24.93 -3.09
N ARG A 108 -34.50 23.62 -3.07
CA ARG A 108 -33.79 22.95 -1.98
C ARG A 108 -32.37 22.58 -2.38
N TYR A 109 -32.17 22.30 -3.67
CA TYR A 109 -30.88 21.90 -4.19
C TYR A 109 -30.35 22.93 -5.18
N VAL A 110 -29.06 23.20 -5.11
CA VAL A 110 -28.33 24.05 -6.06
C VAL A 110 -27.16 23.24 -6.61
N LYS A 111 -27.03 23.16 -7.93
CA LYS A 111 -25.97 22.41 -8.60
C LYS A 111 -25.08 23.33 -9.41
N VAL A 112 -23.77 23.19 -9.24
CA VAL A 112 -22.77 23.78 -10.12
C VAL A 112 -22.17 22.66 -10.97
N VAL A 113 -22.15 22.85 -12.29
CA VAL A 113 -21.41 22.00 -13.23
C VAL A 113 -20.24 22.81 -13.76
N MET A 114 -19.05 22.46 -13.34
CA MET A 114 -17.79 23.06 -13.82
C MET A 114 -17.41 22.39 -15.15
N LEU A 115 -17.30 23.19 -16.20
CA LEU A 115 -17.17 22.71 -17.58
C LEU A 115 -15.75 22.84 -18.13
N HIS A 116 -14.99 23.84 -17.68
CA HIS A 116 -13.66 24.15 -18.20
C HIS A 116 -12.82 24.94 -17.21
N ASN A 117 -11.50 24.79 -17.32
CA ASN A 117 -10.47 25.63 -16.70
C ASN A 117 -9.37 25.90 -17.73
N THR A 118 -8.97 27.16 -17.92
CA THR A 118 -7.97 27.55 -18.92
C THR A 118 -6.55 27.07 -18.64
N ALA A 119 -6.22 26.74 -17.40
CA ALA A 119 -4.84 26.48 -16.99
C ALA A 119 -4.47 25.00 -16.97
N ASN A 120 -5.40 24.15 -16.54
CA ASN A 120 -5.23 22.70 -16.50
C ASN A 120 -6.60 22.02 -16.49
N PRO A 121 -6.66 20.69 -16.63
CA PRO A 121 -7.94 19.99 -16.66
C PRO A 121 -8.75 20.08 -15.37
N SER A 122 -8.16 20.39 -14.22
CA SER A 122 -8.83 20.33 -12.91
C SER A 122 -9.69 21.56 -12.63
N VAL A 123 -10.83 21.40 -11.95
CA VAL A 123 -11.74 22.50 -11.60
C VAL A 123 -11.85 22.68 -10.09
N HIS A 124 -11.97 23.95 -9.66
CA HIS A 124 -11.88 24.31 -8.25
C HIS A 124 -12.96 25.32 -7.87
N ILE A 125 -13.59 25.10 -6.72
CA ILE A 125 -14.53 26.04 -6.10
C ILE A 125 -14.01 26.38 -4.72
N ALA A 126 -13.79 27.67 -4.46
CA ALA A 126 -13.44 28.18 -3.14
C ALA A 126 -14.68 28.37 -2.26
N ASP A 127 -15.78 28.90 -2.80
CA ASP A 127 -17.07 29.02 -2.10
C ASP A 127 -18.23 29.20 -3.10
N LEU A 128 -19.42 28.75 -2.74
CA LEU A 128 -20.69 29.05 -3.39
C LEU A 128 -21.66 29.67 -2.37
N ALA A 129 -21.81 30.98 -2.45
CA ALA A 129 -22.83 31.71 -1.70
C ALA A 129 -24.14 31.75 -2.49
N VAL A 130 -25.25 31.35 -1.86
CA VAL A 130 -26.59 31.40 -2.46
C VAL A 130 -27.46 32.32 -1.62
N TYR A 131 -28.09 33.32 -2.23
CA TYR A 131 -28.83 34.36 -1.54
C TYR A 131 -30.34 34.21 -1.73
N GLY A 132 -31.07 34.15 -0.62
CA GLY A 132 -32.51 33.95 -0.63
C GLY A 132 -33.15 34.05 0.75
N GLU A 133 -34.44 33.71 0.81
CA GLU A 133 -35.24 33.64 2.03
C GLU A 133 -35.86 32.23 2.18
N GLU A 134 -36.03 31.78 3.42
CA GLU A 134 -36.66 30.47 3.69
C GLU A 134 -38.15 30.53 3.31
N CYS A 135 -38.64 29.47 2.66
CA CYS A 135 -40.04 29.29 2.27
C CYS A 135 -40.62 28.06 2.97
N PRO A 136 -40.81 28.09 4.30
CA PRO A 136 -41.31 26.94 5.06
C PRO A 136 -42.75 26.55 4.67
N GLU A 137 -43.50 27.46 4.06
CA GLU A 137 -44.85 27.22 3.54
C GLU A 137 -44.87 26.40 2.25
N TYR A 138 -43.74 26.29 1.54
CA TYR A 138 -43.67 25.50 0.31
C TYR A 138 -43.85 24.02 0.64
N LYS A 139 -44.86 23.41 0.02
CA LYS A 139 -45.08 21.96 0.02
C LYS A 139 -44.96 21.49 -1.42
N GLU A 140 -44.09 20.51 -1.64
CA GLU A 140 -43.99 19.86 -2.93
C GLU A 140 -45.34 19.23 -3.29
N GLU A 141 -45.83 19.52 -4.50
CA GLU A 141 -47.13 19.02 -4.94
C GLU A 141 -47.07 17.50 -5.10
N ALA A 142 -48.05 16.79 -4.53
CA ALA A 142 -48.10 15.33 -4.52
C ALA A 142 -48.09 14.69 -5.93
N GLU A 143 -48.56 15.41 -6.95
CA GLU A 143 -48.50 14.97 -8.35
C GLU A 143 -47.09 15.03 -8.95
N THR A 144 -46.25 15.92 -8.43
CA THR A 144 -44.86 16.05 -8.89
C THR A 144 -43.95 15.11 -8.11
N ALA A 145 -44.22 14.80 -6.83
CA ALA A 145 -43.44 13.89 -5.97
C ALA A 145 -43.15 12.53 -6.64
N PRO A 146 -41.97 11.90 -6.42
CA PRO A 146 -41.75 10.55 -6.93
C PRO A 146 -42.79 9.62 -6.32
N LYS A 147 -43.53 8.89 -7.16
CA LYS A 147 -44.57 7.97 -6.67
C LYS A 147 -43.91 6.83 -5.91
N ALA A 148 -44.09 6.80 -4.60
CA ALA A 148 -43.69 5.69 -3.75
C ALA A 148 -44.34 4.39 -4.27
N ASP A 149 -43.53 3.37 -4.53
CA ASP A 149 -44.04 2.02 -4.72
C ASP A 149 -44.47 1.50 -3.34
N PRO A 150 -45.76 1.24 -3.09
CA PRO A 150 -46.25 0.84 -1.77
C PRO A 150 -45.72 -0.53 -1.33
N GLU A 151 -45.16 -1.33 -2.23
CA GLU A 151 -44.54 -2.63 -1.91
C GLU A 151 -43.02 -2.54 -1.68
N ASP A 152 -42.40 -1.39 -1.95
CA ASP A 152 -40.97 -1.20 -1.74
C ASP A 152 -40.64 -0.99 -0.26
N LEU A 153 -40.00 -2.00 0.32
CA LEU A 153 -39.56 -2.02 1.71
C LEU A 153 -38.42 -1.03 1.99
N ALA A 154 -37.67 -0.60 0.97
CA ALA A 154 -36.51 0.28 1.10
C ALA A 154 -36.88 1.77 1.04
N TYR A 155 -38.06 2.12 0.53
CA TYR A 155 -38.49 3.52 0.37
C TYR A 155 -38.46 4.29 1.70
N GLY A 156 -37.71 5.41 1.72
CA GLY A 156 -37.54 6.29 2.88
C GLY A 156 -36.81 5.65 4.08
N LYS A 157 -36.15 4.50 3.89
CA LYS A 157 -35.42 3.82 4.96
C LYS A 157 -34.06 4.48 5.24
N PRO A 158 -33.54 4.38 6.47
CA PRO A 158 -32.22 4.89 6.77
C PRO A 158 -31.14 4.19 5.96
N THR A 159 -30.16 4.98 5.57
CA THR A 159 -29.02 4.55 4.77
C THR A 159 -27.71 4.92 5.45
N ARG A 160 -26.65 4.23 5.07
CA ARG A 160 -25.27 4.58 5.42
C ARG A 160 -24.35 4.32 4.24
N ALA A 161 -23.39 5.18 3.95
CA ALA A 161 -22.32 4.89 2.99
C ALA A 161 -20.95 5.07 3.61
N ASN A 162 -19.95 4.32 3.14
CA ASN A 162 -18.57 4.48 3.63
C ASN A 162 -17.89 5.76 3.13
N VAL A 163 -18.44 6.38 2.09
CA VAL A 163 -18.03 7.68 1.57
C VAL A 163 -19.27 8.48 1.20
N ASN A 164 -19.20 9.79 1.34
CA ASN A 164 -20.31 10.70 1.03
C ASN A 164 -21.65 10.28 1.70
N ASP A 165 -21.54 9.81 2.96
CA ASP A 165 -22.65 9.27 3.76
C ASP A 165 -23.84 10.23 3.85
N ALA A 166 -23.55 11.53 3.90
CA ALA A 166 -24.53 12.60 3.98
C ALA A 166 -25.59 12.59 2.85
N PHE A 167 -25.29 11.91 1.73
CA PHE A 167 -26.16 11.75 0.55
C PHE A 167 -26.53 10.30 0.24
N SER A 168 -26.18 9.36 1.12
CA SER A 168 -26.57 7.95 0.95
C SER A 168 -28.09 7.77 0.84
N PHE A 169 -28.87 8.65 1.47
CA PHE A 169 -30.34 8.59 1.49
C PHE A 169 -30.98 8.69 0.10
N LEU A 170 -30.28 9.26 -0.88
CA LEU A 170 -30.75 9.36 -2.26
C LEU A 170 -31.10 7.99 -2.83
N VAL A 171 -30.44 6.91 -2.39
CA VAL A 171 -30.76 5.56 -2.90
C VAL A 171 -32.12 5.02 -2.45
N THR A 172 -32.83 5.74 -1.59
CA THR A 172 -34.15 5.34 -1.03
C THR A 172 -35.21 6.42 -1.17
N ASP A 173 -34.95 7.50 -1.91
CA ASP A 173 -35.82 8.69 -1.95
C ASP A 173 -37.01 8.59 -2.91
N GLY A 174 -37.08 7.53 -3.72
CA GLY A 174 -38.13 7.32 -4.73
C GLY A 174 -37.81 7.87 -6.12
N ASP A 175 -36.73 8.61 -6.31
CA ASP A 175 -36.34 9.21 -7.58
C ASP A 175 -35.24 8.38 -8.29
N PRO A 176 -35.50 7.80 -9.48
CA PRO A 176 -34.50 7.01 -10.20
C PRO A 176 -33.36 7.83 -10.83
N GLU A 177 -33.45 9.17 -10.82
CA GLU A 177 -32.44 10.07 -11.38
C GLU A 177 -31.57 10.77 -10.33
N SER A 178 -31.96 10.72 -9.05
CA SER A 178 -31.13 11.19 -7.95
C SER A 178 -30.13 10.09 -7.56
N CYS A 179 -28.86 10.43 -7.38
CA CYS A 179 -27.84 9.39 -7.15
C CYS A 179 -26.86 9.78 -6.05
N TRP A 180 -26.56 8.81 -5.20
CA TRP A 180 -25.37 8.82 -4.37
C TRP A 180 -24.15 8.64 -5.27
N LEU A 181 -23.06 9.34 -4.94
CA LEU A 181 -21.77 9.27 -5.61
C LEU A 181 -20.69 8.97 -4.56
N GLY A 182 -19.78 8.05 -4.87
CA GLY A 182 -18.59 7.79 -4.07
C GLY A 182 -17.35 7.82 -4.96
N GLU A 183 -16.28 8.47 -4.51
CA GLU A 183 -15.04 8.46 -5.27
C GLU A 183 -14.42 7.07 -5.31
N LEU A 184 -13.85 6.72 -6.47
CA LEU A 184 -13.24 5.42 -6.73
C LEU A 184 -14.22 4.24 -6.53
N TYR A 185 -13.71 3.03 -6.71
CA TYR A 185 -14.42 1.79 -6.38
C TYR A 185 -13.41 0.73 -5.93
N PRO A 186 -13.81 -0.23 -5.08
CA PRO A 186 -15.18 -0.44 -4.61
C PRO A 186 -15.64 0.49 -3.47
N ARG A 187 -16.93 0.90 -3.48
CA ARG A 187 -17.62 1.68 -2.43
C ARG A 187 -19.05 1.16 -2.24
N PHE A 188 -19.66 1.34 -1.08
CA PHE A 188 -21.00 0.79 -0.82
C PHE A 188 -21.95 1.75 -0.15
N VAL A 189 -23.24 1.40 -0.28
CA VAL A 189 -24.34 1.94 0.51
C VAL A 189 -25.07 0.80 1.21
N ASP A 190 -25.30 0.97 2.50
CA ASP A 190 -26.15 0.14 3.34
C ASP A 190 -27.56 0.74 3.41
N VAL A 191 -28.58 -0.11 3.36
CA VAL A 191 -29.99 0.23 3.57
C VAL A 191 -30.53 -0.61 4.73
N ASP A 192 -30.94 0.04 5.82
CA ASP A 192 -31.52 -0.63 6.98
C ASP A 192 -33.05 -0.66 6.88
N LEU A 193 -33.62 -1.85 6.64
CA LEU A 193 -35.06 -2.04 6.52
C LEU A 193 -35.81 -1.86 7.86
N LEU A 194 -35.08 -1.72 8.97
CA LEU A 194 -35.51 -1.55 10.37
C LEU A 194 -36.16 -2.77 11.01
N ASP A 195 -36.39 -3.84 10.24
CA ASP A 195 -36.98 -5.08 10.71
C ASP A 195 -36.45 -6.24 9.85
N ASN A 196 -36.69 -7.48 10.28
CA ASN A 196 -36.30 -8.66 9.52
C ASN A 196 -37.34 -8.93 8.43
N TYR A 197 -36.87 -9.12 7.20
CA TYR A 197 -37.71 -9.46 6.05
C TYR A 197 -37.19 -10.70 5.34
N GLN A 198 -38.13 -11.57 4.99
CA GLN A 198 -37.93 -12.62 4.02
C GLN A 198 -38.04 -12.01 2.62
N LEU A 199 -36.89 -11.74 2.00
CA LEU A 199 -36.81 -11.00 0.75
C LEU A 199 -37.03 -11.90 -0.46
N SER A 200 -37.91 -11.48 -1.38
CA SER A 200 -38.15 -12.16 -2.65
C SER A 200 -37.21 -11.67 -3.75
N ARG A 201 -36.95 -10.36 -3.82
CA ARG A 201 -36.07 -9.74 -4.81
C ARG A 201 -35.58 -8.35 -4.37
N VAL A 202 -34.47 -7.92 -4.95
CA VAL A 202 -33.95 -6.54 -4.87
C VAL A 202 -33.73 -6.00 -6.28
N VAL A 203 -34.11 -4.75 -6.51
CA VAL A 203 -33.90 -4.02 -7.77
C VAL A 203 -32.98 -2.84 -7.51
N LEU A 204 -31.93 -2.71 -8.33
CA LEU A 204 -30.97 -1.61 -8.27
C LEU A 204 -31.10 -0.76 -9.53
N THR A 205 -31.09 0.56 -9.35
CA THR A 205 -31.07 1.54 -10.44
C THR A 205 -29.75 2.29 -10.44
N ALA A 206 -28.99 2.18 -11.52
CA ALA A 206 -27.75 2.89 -11.78
C ALA A 206 -28.00 4.16 -12.61
N PRO A 207 -27.11 5.16 -12.58
CA PRO A 207 -27.27 6.35 -13.41
C PRO A 207 -27.02 6.05 -14.90
N ALA A 208 -27.67 6.80 -15.77
CA ALA A 208 -27.60 6.58 -17.22
C ALA A 208 -26.25 6.97 -17.88
N PHE A 209 -25.32 7.58 -17.14
CA PHE A 209 -24.04 8.04 -17.70
C PHE A 209 -22.99 6.92 -17.84
N ALA A 210 -23.18 5.77 -17.20
CA ALA A 210 -22.25 4.63 -17.27
C ALA A 210 -22.96 3.30 -16.96
N GLY A 211 -22.31 2.18 -17.29
CA GLY A 211 -22.67 0.86 -16.78
C GLY A 211 -21.91 0.56 -15.49
N PHE A 212 -22.52 -0.21 -14.59
CA PHE A 212 -21.96 -0.50 -13.27
C PHE A 212 -22.05 -1.98 -12.91
N ASP A 213 -21.09 -2.46 -12.15
CA ASP A 213 -21.10 -3.79 -11.53
C ASP A 213 -21.36 -3.64 -10.03
N TYR A 214 -22.36 -4.35 -9.51
CA TYR A 214 -22.69 -4.36 -8.09
C TYR A 214 -22.59 -5.76 -7.49
N SER A 215 -22.30 -5.83 -6.19
CA SER A 215 -22.52 -7.02 -5.35
C SER A 215 -23.46 -6.66 -4.20
N LEU A 216 -24.48 -7.50 -4.00
CA LEU A 216 -25.43 -7.36 -2.90
C LEU A 216 -25.05 -8.31 -1.77
N TYR A 217 -25.01 -7.78 -0.55
CA TYR A 217 -24.85 -8.55 0.67
C TYR A 217 -26.02 -8.29 1.64
N LEU A 218 -26.31 -9.27 2.47
CA LEU A 218 -27.42 -9.28 3.41
C LEU A 218 -26.90 -9.48 4.83
N SER A 219 -27.50 -8.77 5.79
CA SER A 219 -27.15 -8.89 7.20
C SER A 219 -28.39 -8.81 8.09
N ALA A 220 -28.35 -9.52 9.21
CA ALA A 220 -29.37 -9.44 10.27
C ALA A 220 -29.03 -8.42 11.37
N ASP A 221 -27.74 -8.14 11.57
CA ASP A 221 -27.21 -7.29 12.66
C ASP A 221 -26.60 -5.97 12.16
N GLY A 222 -26.40 -5.82 10.84
CA GLY A 222 -25.70 -4.69 10.23
C GLY A 222 -24.17 -4.77 10.39
N VAL A 223 -23.66 -5.94 10.76
CA VAL A 223 -22.24 -6.20 11.04
C VAL A 223 -21.71 -7.27 10.11
N ASN A 224 -22.34 -8.44 10.13
CA ASN A 224 -21.92 -9.63 9.41
C ASN A 224 -22.74 -9.70 8.12
N PHE A 225 -22.06 -9.55 6.97
CA PHE A 225 -22.70 -9.44 5.66
C PHE A 225 -22.38 -10.64 4.79
N GLU A 226 -23.42 -11.38 4.42
CA GLU A 226 -23.31 -12.54 3.53
C GLU A 226 -23.71 -12.20 2.11
N LYS A 227 -22.96 -12.72 1.13
CA LYS A 227 -23.19 -12.40 -0.28
C LYS A 227 -24.51 -13.01 -0.76
N ALA A 228 -25.39 -12.17 -1.30
CA ALA A 228 -26.61 -12.61 -1.96
C ALA A 228 -26.42 -12.88 -3.44
N GLY A 229 -25.63 -12.04 -4.13
CA GLY A 229 -25.38 -12.15 -5.57
C GLY A 229 -24.71 -10.91 -6.14
N SER A 230 -24.52 -10.88 -7.46
CA SER A 230 -23.94 -9.76 -8.20
C SER A 230 -24.88 -9.34 -9.33
N LEU A 231 -24.87 -8.05 -9.66
CA LEU A 231 -25.69 -7.44 -10.71
C LEU A 231 -24.81 -6.58 -11.62
N THR A 232 -25.20 -6.45 -12.89
CA THR A 232 -24.52 -5.56 -13.84
C THR A 232 -25.55 -4.75 -14.61
N THR A 233 -25.30 -3.45 -14.75
CA THR A 233 -26.07 -2.50 -15.56
C THR A 233 -25.26 -2.03 -16.76
N THR A 234 -25.92 -1.37 -17.71
CA THR A 234 -25.28 -0.68 -18.84
C THR A 234 -25.89 0.71 -18.98
N GLU A 235 -25.24 1.62 -19.71
CA GLU A 235 -25.79 2.95 -20.02
C GLU A 235 -27.22 2.90 -20.61
N LYS A 236 -27.57 1.81 -21.32
CA LYS A 236 -28.90 1.61 -21.92
C LYS A 236 -29.88 0.84 -21.03
N LYS A 237 -29.39 0.20 -19.97
CA LYS A 237 -30.16 -0.62 -19.04
C LYS A 237 -29.71 -0.27 -17.63
N THR A 238 -30.33 0.76 -17.08
CA THR A 238 -30.03 1.33 -15.77
C THR A 238 -30.53 0.48 -14.62
N GLU A 239 -31.57 -0.33 -14.82
CA GLU A 239 -32.12 -1.23 -13.80
C GLU A 239 -31.59 -2.66 -13.92
N ALA A 240 -31.27 -3.28 -12.78
CA ALA A 240 -30.97 -4.70 -12.65
C ALA A 240 -31.69 -5.29 -11.44
N GLU A 241 -32.16 -6.53 -11.56
CA GLU A 241 -32.90 -7.25 -10.51
C GLU A 241 -32.14 -8.52 -10.09
N LEU A 242 -32.17 -8.82 -8.79
CA LEU A 242 -31.68 -10.06 -8.21
C LEU A 242 -32.80 -10.74 -7.41
N ALA A 243 -33.15 -11.98 -7.79
CA ALA A 243 -34.03 -12.83 -7.01
C ALA A 243 -33.30 -13.35 -5.75
N LEU A 244 -33.99 -13.33 -4.61
CA LEU A 244 -33.41 -13.68 -3.31
C LEU A 244 -33.99 -14.95 -2.69
N GLU A 245 -34.98 -15.58 -3.35
CA GLU A 245 -35.55 -16.88 -2.98
C GLU A 245 -35.98 -17.00 -1.51
N GLY A 246 -36.35 -15.88 -0.87
CA GLY A 246 -36.78 -15.86 0.51
C GLY A 246 -35.64 -15.84 1.55
N LYS A 247 -34.44 -15.38 1.19
CA LYS A 247 -33.37 -15.09 2.16
C LYS A 247 -33.84 -14.02 3.17
N THR A 248 -33.49 -14.20 4.44
CA THR A 248 -33.87 -13.24 5.50
C THR A 248 -32.78 -12.20 5.71
N ALA A 249 -33.15 -10.93 5.79
CA ALA A 249 -32.24 -9.84 6.09
C ALA A 249 -32.96 -8.65 6.73
N ARG A 250 -32.18 -7.84 7.46
CA ARG A 250 -32.57 -6.50 7.90
C ARG A 250 -31.82 -5.42 7.13
N VAL A 251 -30.51 -5.60 6.94
CA VAL A 251 -29.64 -4.62 6.30
C VAL A 251 -29.16 -5.15 4.95
N LEU A 252 -29.27 -4.31 3.92
CA LEU A 252 -28.79 -4.58 2.57
C LEU A 252 -27.53 -3.77 2.34
N ARG A 253 -26.41 -4.40 1.95
CA ARG A 253 -25.21 -3.69 1.49
C ARG A 253 -25.06 -3.83 -0.01
N VAL A 254 -25.07 -2.71 -0.73
CA VAL A 254 -24.85 -2.64 -2.17
C VAL A 254 -23.45 -2.10 -2.43
N LEU A 255 -22.53 -3.00 -2.79
CA LEU A 255 -21.15 -2.68 -3.13
C LEU A 255 -21.04 -2.41 -4.64
N CYS A 256 -20.72 -1.18 -5.04
CA CYS A 256 -20.25 -0.89 -6.38
C CYS A 256 -18.85 -1.46 -6.55
N THR A 257 -18.67 -2.36 -7.51
CA THR A 257 -17.43 -3.11 -7.76
C THR A 257 -16.77 -2.76 -9.10
N GLY A 258 -17.38 -1.92 -9.92
CA GLY A 258 -16.86 -1.56 -11.23
C GLY A 258 -17.77 -0.58 -11.98
N THR A 259 -17.17 0.15 -12.92
CA THR A 259 -17.88 1.06 -13.83
C THR A 259 -17.25 1.05 -15.23
N THR A 260 -18.06 1.27 -16.27
CA THR A 260 -17.58 1.41 -17.65
C THR A 260 -16.70 2.64 -17.87
N GLN A 261 -16.69 3.59 -16.92
CA GLN A 261 -15.77 4.74 -16.94
C GLN A 261 -14.30 4.34 -16.76
N GLY A 262 -14.02 3.17 -16.17
CA GLY A 262 -12.66 2.66 -15.96
C GLY A 262 -11.92 3.36 -14.81
N ALA A 263 -10.62 3.60 -14.98
CA ALA A 263 -9.79 4.26 -13.96
C ALA A 263 -10.31 5.67 -13.65
N ASN A 264 -10.28 6.05 -12.38
CA ASN A 264 -10.87 7.29 -11.82
C ASN A 264 -12.40 7.37 -11.98
N GLY A 265 -13.06 6.30 -12.41
CA GLY A 265 -14.51 6.22 -12.41
C GLY A 265 -15.07 6.25 -10.99
N ALA A 266 -16.25 6.86 -10.84
CA ALA A 266 -16.93 6.93 -9.56
C ALA A 266 -17.77 5.68 -9.30
N SER A 267 -17.97 5.35 -8.03
CA SER A 267 -19.12 4.57 -7.60
C SER A 267 -20.36 5.45 -7.65
N ALA A 268 -21.48 4.88 -8.10
CA ALA A 268 -22.76 5.58 -8.08
C ALA A 268 -23.90 4.60 -7.90
N LEU A 269 -24.99 5.06 -7.31
CA LEU A 269 -26.24 4.30 -7.17
C LEU A 269 -27.39 5.28 -7.02
N CYS A 270 -28.48 5.06 -7.77
CA CYS A 270 -29.63 5.95 -7.78
C CYS A 270 -30.79 5.40 -6.96
N GLN A 271 -31.08 4.11 -7.05
CA GLN A 271 -32.09 3.48 -6.18
C GLN A 271 -31.75 2.06 -5.76
N VAL A 272 -32.23 1.71 -4.57
CA VAL A 272 -32.40 0.36 -4.05
C VAL A 272 -33.88 0.16 -3.74
N LYS A 273 -34.51 -0.82 -4.37
CA LYS A 273 -35.86 -1.29 -4.03
C LYS A 273 -35.79 -2.71 -3.50
N ALA A 274 -36.50 -2.99 -2.42
CA ALA A 274 -36.51 -4.31 -1.80
C ALA A 274 -37.95 -4.81 -1.63
N TYR A 275 -38.18 -6.07 -1.99
CA TYR A 275 -39.51 -6.67 -1.92
C TYR A 275 -39.46 -7.96 -1.12
N GLY A 276 -40.51 -8.23 -0.36
CA GLY A 276 -40.56 -9.39 0.51
C GLY A 276 -41.70 -9.33 1.50
N LYS A 277 -41.64 -10.22 2.50
CA LYS A 277 -42.59 -10.26 3.61
C LYS A 277 -41.83 -10.15 4.91
N LYS A 278 -42.43 -9.51 5.91
CA LYS A 278 -41.85 -9.44 7.25
C LYS A 278 -41.61 -10.85 7.80
N ALA A 279 -40.37 -11.14 8.20
CA ALA A 279 -39.98 -12.36 8.88
C ALA A 279 -39.98 -12.04 10.38
N GLY A 280 -40.94 -12.55 11.15
CA GLY A 280 -40.93 -12.33 12.61
C GLY A 280 -39.62 -12.81 13.25
N GLY A 281 -39.27 -12.29 14.43
CA GLY A 281 -38.02 -12.61 15.12
C GLY A 281 -37.48 -11.40 15.87
N GLU A 282 -36.38 -11.60 16.60
CA GLU A 282 -35.68 -10.50 17.28
C GLU A 282 -34.91 -9.64 16.27
N VAL A 283 -35.07 -8.32 16.37
CA VAL A 283 -34.29 -7.35 15.60
C VAL A 283 -33.03 -7.03 16.40
N LEU A 284 -31.89 -7.58 15.98
CA LEU A 284 -30.61 -7.39 16.65
C LEU A 284 -30.14 -5.95 16.47
N PRO A 285 -29.77 -5.21 17.54
CA PRO A 285 -29.27 -3.84 17.39
C PRO A 285 -27.91 -3.85 16.68
N THR A 286 -27.69 -2.87 15.81
CA THR A 286 -26.37 -2.66 15.23
C THR A 286 -25.44 -2.09 16.30
N ARG A 287 -24.28 -2.73 16.48
CA ARG A 287 -23.27 -2.29 17.45
C ARG A 287 -22.77 -0.89 17.12
N LYS A 288 -22.68 -0.04 18.14
CA LYS A 288 -22.20 1.35 18.00
C LYS A 288 -20.73 1.53 18.30
N ILE A 289 -20.14 0.66 19.11
CA ILE A 289 -18.73 0.71 19.52
C ILE A 289 -18.14 -0.69 19.46
N ILE A 290 -16.83 -0.76 19.24
CA ILE A 290 -16.02 -1.96 19.45
C ILE A 290 -15.37 -1.83 20.83
N GLU A 291 -15.65 -2.78 21.71
CA GLU A 291 -15.01 -2.87 23.02
C GLU A 291 -13.65 -3.55 22.90
N MET A 292 -12.65 -3.02 23.61
CA MET A 292 -11.27 -3.50 23.56
C MET A 292 -10.74 -3.66 24.97
N THR A 293 -10.09 -4.78 25.25
CA THR A 293 -9.34 -4.96 26.49
C THR A 293 -8.11 -4.08 26.50
N THR A 294 -7.67 -3.66 27.68
CA THR A 294 -6.40 -2.93 27.84
C THR A 294 -5.21 -3.89 27.85
N TYR A 295 -4.03 -3.39 27.48
CA TYR A 295 -2.78 -4.16 27.56
C TYR A 295 -2.49 -4.64 28.99
N GLU A 296 -2.85 -3.84 30.00
CA GLU A 296 -2.68 -4.22 31.40
C GLU A 296 -3.54 -5.44 31.79
N GLU A 297 -4.80 -5.46 31.35
CA GLU A 297 -5.67 -6.63 31.56
C GLU A 297 -5.14 -7.84 30.82
N TRP A 298 -4.75 -7.65 29.56
CA TRP A 298 -4.15 -8.71 28.75
C TRP A 298 -2.89 -9.30 29.40
N LEU A 299 -1.98 -8.46 29.88
CA LEU A 299 -0.72 -8.90 30.50
C LEU A 299 -0.97 -9.63 31.83
N ARG A 300 -1.96 -9.18 32.61
CA ARG A 300 -2.38 -9.87 33.83
C ARG A 300 -2.95 -11.25 33.52
N GLU A 301 -3.76 -11.37 32.48
CA GLU A 301 -4.47 -12.61 32.14
C GLU A 301 -3.60 -13.63 31.39
N ARG A 302 -2.74 -13.16 30.48
CA ARG A 302 -1.88 -14.02 29.65
C ARG A 302 -0.52 -14.31 30.25
N GLU A 303 0.08 -13.32 30.91
CA GLU A 303 1.47 -13.37 31.37
C GLU A 303 1.59 -13.40 32.90
N ASN A 304 0.47 -13.31 33.63
CA ASN A 304 0.42 -13.23 35.10
C ASN A 304 1.29 -12.08 35.67
N VAL A 305 1.35 -10.95 34.95
CA VAL A 305 2.06 -9.74 35.39
C VAL A 305 1.07 -8.68 35.83
N ASP A 306 1.24 -8.18 37.05
CA ASP A 306 0.41 -7.13 37.63
C ASP A 306 1.11 -5.77 37.52
N LEU A 307 0.81 -5.01 36.44
CA LEU A 307 1.43 -3.72 36.19
C LEU A 307 1.13 -2.68 37.28
N SER A 308 0.04 -2.80 38.03
CA SER A 308 -0.28 -1.88 39.12
C SER A 308 0.79 -1.84 40.21
N LYS A 309 1.62 -2.90 40.31
CA LYS A 309 2.75 -3.00 41.25
C LYS A 309 4.06 -2.44 40.69
N LEU A 310 4.15 -2.23 39.38
CA LEU A 310 5.35 -1.77 38.69
C LEU A 310 5.27 -0.29 38.29
N LYS A 311 4.05 0.25 38.15
CA LYS A 311 3.82 1.64 37.77
C LYS A 311 4.25 2.60 38.88
N ASP A 312 4.90 3.69 38.48
CA ASP A 312 5.15 4.84 39.35
C ASP A 312 3.89 5.72 39.50
N ALA A 313 4.01 6.84 40.23
CA ALA A 313 2.92 7.78 40.45
C ALA A 313 2.42 8.48 39.16
N LYS A 314 3.16 8.40 38.06
CA LYS A 314 2.80 8.93 36.74
C LYS A 314 2.29 7.82 35.80
N GLY A 315 2.15 6.59 36.30
CA GLY A 315 1.71 5.44 35.50
C GLY A 315 2.79 4.87 34.59
N GLN A 316 4.06 5.26 34.78
CA GLN A 316 5.21 4.82 33.97
C GLN A 316 5.83 3.56 34.58
N TYR A 317 6.33 2.66 33.75
CA TYR A 317 7.02 1.45 34.20
C TYR A 317 8.12 1.04 33.21
N ASN A 318 9.13 0.32 33.68
CA ASN A 318 10.12 -0.28 32.79
C ASN A 318 9.61 -1.64 32.31
N ILE A 319 9.42 -1.79 31.00
CA ILE A 319 8.95 -3.04 30.40
C ILE A 319 9.86 -4.24 30.74
N GLN A 320 11.15 -4.02 31.01
CA GLN A 320 12.08 -5.08 31.42
C GLN A 320 11.79 -5.70 32.80
N ASP A 321 10.97 -5.04 33.62
CA ASP A 321 10.54 -5.55 34.92
C ASP A 321 9.32 -6.48 34.80
N THR A 322 8.77 -6.63 33.58
CA THR A 322 7.65 -7.53 33.28
C THR A 322 8.07 -8.93 32.85
N TYR A 323 9.38 -9.20 32.78
CA TYR A 323 9.92 -10.52 32.45
C TYR A 323 11.33 -10.72 33.03
N THR A 324 11.70 -11.98 33.22
CA THR A 324 12.96 -12.45 33.81
C THR A 324 13.91 -12.97 32.74
N PRO A 325 15.22 -13.09 33.06
CA PRO A 325 16.17 -13.81 32.20
C PRO A 325 15.72 -15.23 31.81
N ALA A 326 15.00 -15.94 32.70
CA ALA A 326 14.47 -17.26 32.41
C ALA A 326 13.38 -17.25 31.31
N ASP A 327 12.62 -16.16 31.20
CA ASP A 327 11.60 -16.01 30.15
C ASP A 327 12.28 -15.81 28.78
N THR A 328 13.37 -15.02 28.74
CA THR A 328 14.21 -14.89 27.55
C THR A 328 14.84 -16.23 27.14
N VAL A 329 15.29 -17.04 28.10
CA VAL A 329 15.83 -18.39 27.80
C VAL A 329 14.73 -19.27 27.18
N ARG A 330 13.51 -19.30 27.73
CA ARG A 330 12.40 -20.07 27.14
C ARG A 330 12.04 -19.59 25.72
N ALA A 331 12.12 -18.29 25.46
CA ALA A 331 11.92 -17.74 24.12
C ALA A 331 12.99 -18.24 23.12
N LEU A 332 14.25 -18.29 23.53
CA LEU A 332 15.38 -18.81 22.73
C LEU A 332 15.26 -20.33 22.48
N GLU A 333 14.87 -21.10 23.49
CA GLU A 333 14.59 -22.53 23.36
C GLU A 333 13.43 -22.77 22.39
N GLY A 334 12.38 -21.96 22.47
CA GLY A 334 11.25 -21.99 21.52
C GLY A 334 11.68 -21.67 20.09
N LEU A 335 12.56 -20.67 19.90
CA LEU A 335 13.16 -20.35 18.60
C LEU A 335 13.91 -21.56 18.03
N ILE A 336 14.77 -22.21 18.82
CA ILE A 336 15.48 -23.43 18.39
C ILE A 336 14.48 -24.55 18.04
N GLY A 337 13.48 -24.77 18.89
CA GLY A 337 12.45 -25.79 18.69
C GLY A 337 11.69 -25.62 17.38
N ARG A 338 11.32 -24.37 17.02
CA ARG A 338 10.62 -24.05 15.77
C ARG A 338 11.51 -24.16 14.53
N ILE A 339 12.77 -23.73 14.62
CA ILE A 339 13.67 -23.63 13.47
C ILE A 339 14.41 -24.94 13.19
N LEU A 340 15.00 -25.53 14.22
CA LEU A 340 15.88 -26.71 14.12
C LEU A 340 15.17 -27.99 14.58
N GLY A 341 14.26 -27.89 15.55
CA GLY A 341 13.57 -29.00 16.19
C GLY A 341 13.94 -29.18 17.66
N GLN A 342 13.00 -29.74 18.44
CA GLN A 342 13.11 -29.81 19.92
C GLN A 342 14.36 -30.54 20.42
N MET A 343 14.87 -31.53 19.67
CA MET A 343 16.04 -32.31 20.07
C MET A 343 17.33 -31.48 20.13
N TYR A 344 17.41 -30.37 19.39
CA TYR A 344 18.61 -29.52 19.38
C TYR A 344 18.63 -28.50 20.50
N VAL A 345 17.53 -28.31 21.23
CA VAL A 345 17.48 -27.41 22.40
C VAL A 345 18.53 -27.82 23.43
N ASP A 346 18.70 -29.13 23.65
CA ASP A 346 19.64 -29.69 24.62
C ASP A 346 21.12 -29.45 24.28
N TRP A 347 21.45 -29.02 23.05
CA TRP A 347 22.82 -28.68 22.67
C TRP A 347 23.27 -27.34 23.24
N PHE A 348 22.33 -26.47 23.60
CA PHE A 348 22.62 -25.09 23.96
C PHE A 348 22.33 -24.84 25.44
N VAL A 349 23.16 -23.99 26.05
CA VAL A 349 22.93 -23.43 27.38
C VAL A 349 23.01 -21.91 27.25
N PHE A 350 21.96 -21.22 27.70
CA PHE A 350 21.88 -19.77 27.61
C PHE A 350 22.10 -19.12 28.98
N ARG A 351 22.95 -18.11 29.02
CA ARG A 351 23.11 -17.21 30.17
C ARG A 351 22.85 -15.78 29.70
N ILE A 352 21.76 -15.20 30.19
CA ILE A 352 21.39 -13.81 29.92
C ILE A 352 21.87 -12.93 31.08
N ASP A 353 22.83 -12.05 30.83
CA ASP A 353 23.47 -11.21 31.83
C ASP A 353 23.36 -9.73 31.42
N ARG A 354 22.33 -9.05 31.96
CA ARG A 354 22.03 -7.64 31.66
C ARG A 354 23.16 -6.67 32.08
N SER A 355 24.18 -7.13 32.82
CA SER A 355 25.35 -6.32 33.20
C SER A 355 26.46 -6.30 32.14
N MET A 356 26.39 -7.20 31.15
CA MET A 356 27.31 -7.20 30.01
C MET A 356 27.22 -5.90 29.21
N ARG A 357 28.25 -5.64 28.40
CA ARG A 357 28.19 -4.57 27.39
C ARG A 357 26.98 -4.80 26.49
N LYS A 358 26.16 -3.78 26.26
CA LYS A 358 25.02 -3.87 25.34
C LYS A 358 25.47 -4.36 23.95
N ASN A 359 24.62 -5.15 23.31
CA ASN A 359 24.86 -5.74 22.00
C ASN A 359 26.15 -6.58 21.95
N SER A 360 26.35 -7.46 22.94
CA SER A 360 27.52 -8.34 22.99
C SER A 360 27.18 -9.75 23.40
N TYR A 361 27.98 -10.70 22.93
CA TYR A 361 27.85 -12.11 23.26
C TYR A 361 29.21 -12.79 23.33
N GLU A 362 29.21 -13.95 23.97
CA GLU A 362 30.31 -14.88 24.04
C GLU A 362 29.81 -16.30 23.72
N LEU A 363 30.58 -17.04 22.93
CA LEU A 363 30.36 -18.46 22.62
C LEU A 363 31.51 -19.28 23.19
N SER A 364 31.17 -20.37 23.88
CA SER A 364 32.13 -21.30 24.48
C SER A 364 31.46 -22.66 24.72
N GLU A 365 32.16 -23.58 25.37
CA GLU A 365 31.61 -24.86 25.79
C GLU A 365 31.49 -24.97 27.29
N THR A 366 30.48 -25.72 27.74
CA THR A 366 30.35 -26.17 29.12
C THR A 366 31.23 -27.41 29.37
N GLU A 367 31.43 -27.76 30.64
CA GLU A 367 32.16 -28.99 31.03
C GLU A 367 31.53 -30.27 30.46
N ASN A 368 30.24 -30.24 30.10
CA ASN A 368 29.50 -31.36 29.51
C ASN A 368 29.38 -31.26 27.98
N GLU A 369 30.30 -30.55 27.32
CA GLU A 369 30.39 -30.40 25.85
C GLU A 369 29.14 -29.76 25.19
N LYS A 370 28.26 -29.11 25.97
CA LYS A 370 27.18 -28.26 25.44
C LYS A 370 27.70 -26.88 25.06
N ILE A 371 27.07 -26.24 24.08
CA ILE A 371 27.40 -24.89 23.60
C ILE A 371 26.82 -23.85 24.56
N LEU A 372 27.70 -23.12 25.25
CA LEU A 372 27.34 -22.02 26.13
C LEU A 372 27.28 -20.71 25.35
N ILE A 373 26.10 -20.09 25.36
CA ILE A 373 25.84 -18.77 24.81
C ILE A 373 25.60 -17.79 25.98
N HIS A 374 26.55 -16.88 26.19
CA HIS A 374 26.48 -15.85 27.23
C HIS A 374 26.30 -14.48 26.57
N ALA A 375 25.22 -13.77 26.86
CA ALA A 375 24.88 -12.53 26.15
C ALA A 375 24.13 -11.51 27.02
N ASP A 376 24.12 -10.24 26.58
CA ASP A 376 23.42 -9.16 27.28
C ASP A 376 21.89 -9.27 27.20
N CYS A 377 21.37 -9.78 26.08
CA CYS A 377 19.94 -9.97 25.82
C CYS A 377 19.69 -11.14 24.85
N GLY A 378 18.41 -11.45 24.61
CA GLY A 378 17.97 -12.51 23.72
C GLY A 378 18.37 -12.30 22.25
N VAL A 379 18.32 -11.06 21.73
CA VAL A 379 18.77 -10.72 20.37
C VAL A 379 20.24 -11.07 20.18
N SER A 380 21.10 -10.68 21.12
CA SER A 380 22.53 -11.01 21.07
C SER A 380 22.77 -12.52 21.19
N ALA A 381 22.01 -13.22 22.04
CA ALA A 381 22.08 -14.68 22.15
C ALA A 381 21.63 -15.39 20.87
N ALA A 382 20.55 -14.94 20.23
CA ALA A 382 20.07 -15.47 18.95
C ALA A 382 21.07 -15.19 17.82
N THR A 383 21.72 -14.03 17.81
CA THR A 383 22.80 -13.74 16.85
C THR A 383 23.99 -14.68 17.07
N ALA A 384 24.39 -14.91 18.31
CA ALA A 384 25.46 -15.84 18.66
C ALA A 384 25.14 -17.27 18.22
N LEU A 385 23.89 -17.71 18.44
CA LEU A 385 23.36 -18.96 17.92
C LEU A 385 23.48 -19.00 16.39
N ASN A 386 23.03 -17.96 15.68
CA ASN A 386 23.12 -17.89 14.22
C ASN A 386 24.57 -17.94 13.72
N PHE A 387 25.50 -17.29 14.41
CA PHE A 387 26.93 -17.37 14.10
C PHE A 387 27.44 -18.81 14.23
N TYR A 388 27.10 -19.50 15.32
CA TYR A 388 27.45 -20.90 15.50
C TYR A 388 26.85 -21.79 14.39
N LEU A 389 25.57 -21.59 14.07
CA LEU A 389 24.90 -22.33 13.00
C LEU A 389 25.58 -22.14 11.65
N LYS A 390 25.89 -20.90 11.26
CA LYS A 390 26.51 -20.59 9.96
C LYS A 390 27.92 -21.18 9.83
N TYR A 391 28.78 -20.93 10.81
CA TYR A 391 30.21 -21.20 10.64
C TYR A 391 30.65 -22.59 11.12
N TYR A 392 29.96 -23.14 12.11
CA TYR A 392 30.27 -24.46 12.69
C TYR A 392 29.36 -25.54 12.12
N CYS A 393 28.04 -25.31 12.10
CA CYS A 393 27.07 -26.33 11.66
C CYS A 393 26.79 -26.32 10.16
N LYS A 394 27.22 -25.28 9.43
CA LYS A 394 26.88 -25.04 8.00
C LYS A 394 25.37 -24.97 7.74
N VAL A 395 24.65 -24.40 8.69
CA VAL A 395 23.20 -24.15 8.65
C VAL A 395 22.92 -22.71 8.22
N GLN A 396 21.84 -22.49 7.47
CA GLN A 396 21.39 -21.16 7.07
C GLN A 396 19.88 -21.03 7.22
N VAL A 397 19.45 -19.90 7.80
CA VAL A 397 18.06 -19.48 7.85
C VAL A 397 17.95 -18.12 7.15
N THR A 398 17.09 -18.03 6.14
CA THR A 398 16.71 -16.77 5.48
C THR A 398 15.20 -16.59 5.56
N GLN A 399 14.69 -15.42 5.14
CA GLN A 399 13.24 -15.18 5.07
C GLN A 399 12.53 -16.16 4.13
N GLN A 400 13.22 -16.59 3.07
CA GLN A 400 12.68 -17.44 2.01
C GLN A 400 12.86 -18.91 2.35
N THR A 401 14.09 -19.33 2.63
CA THR A 401 14.45 -20.75 2.71
C THR A 401 15.20 -21.08 4.00
N LYS A 402 15.24 -22.37 4.35
CA LYS A 402 16.05 -22.85 5.46
C LYS A 402 16.83 -24.11 5.07
N GLN A 403 18.14 -24.08 5.28
CA GLN A 403 18.98 -25.27 5.30
C GLN A 403 19.28 -25.52 6.77
N VAL A 404 18.61 -26.53 7.35
CA VAL A 404 18.67 -26.84 8.80
C VAL A 404 19.15 -28.26 9.06
N CYS A 405 19.89 -28.86 8.11
CA CYS A 405 20.50 -30.16 8.34
C CYS A 405 21.68 -29.99 9.30
N MET A 406 21.45 -30.30 10.56
CA MET A 406 22.46 -30.24 11.61
C MET A 406 23.46 -31.40 11.47
N PRO A 407 24.72 -31.21 11.91
CA PRO A 407 25.68 -32.31 12.02
C PRO A 407 25.23 -33.36 13.04
N GLU A 408 25.84 -34.56 13.03
CA GLU A 408 25.49 -35.64 13.97
C GLU A 408 25.77 -35.28 15.44
N LYS A 409 26.75 -34.39 15.67
CA LYS A 409 27.16 -33.89 16.99
C LYS A 409 27.49 -32.42 16.90
N ALA A 410 27.32 -31.69 18.01
CA ALA A 410 27.71 -30.29 18.13
C ALA A 410 29.21 -30.11 17.78
N PRO A 411 29.57 -29.32 16.75
CA PRO A 411 30.96 -29.07 16.45
C PRO A 411 31.67 -28.28 17.56
N HIS A 412 32.92 -28.66 17.82
CA HIS A 412 33.72 -28.14 18.93
C HIS A 412 34.13 -26.67 18.75
N ILE A 413 34.07 -25.89 19.84
CA ILE A 413 34.56 -24.51 19.93
C ILE A 413 35.93 -24.52 20.62
N ALA A 414 37.00 -24.51 19.82
CA ALA A 414 38.37 -24.57 20.32
C ALA A 414 38.77 -23.35 21.18
N GLU A 415 38.28 -22.15 20.83
CA GLU A 415 38.55 -20.91 21.56
C GLU A 415 37.26 -20.12 21.77
N LYS A 416 37.13 -19.51 22.95
CA LYS A 416 36.00 -18.66 23.29
C LYS A 416 35.89 -17.51 22.28
N VAL A 417 34.74 -17.40 21.61
CA VAL A 417 34.45 -16.30 20.69
C VAL A 417 33.78 -15.18 21.47
N CYS A 418 34.32 -13.98 21.43
CA CYS A 418 33.70 -12.78 22.01
C CYS A 418 33.41 -11.79 20.89
N ASN A 419 32.17 -11.31 20.78
CA ASN A 419 31.80 -10.32 19.77
C ASN A 419 30.87 -9.25 20.31
N SER A 420 30.90 -8.08 19.70
CA SER A 420 30.04 -6.94 20.03
C SER A 420 29.72 -6.13 18.78
N SER A 421 28.48 -5.71 18.62
CA SER A 421 28.12 -4.80 17.55
C SER A 421 28.72 -3.41 17.78
N PRO A 422 29.25 -2.73 16.74
CA PRO A 422 29.57 -1.32 16.81
C PRO A 422 28.32 -0.43 16.73
N TYR A 423 27.14 -1.01 16.48
CA TYR A 423 25.90 -0.30 16.23
C TYR A 423 24.93 -0.43 17.41
N GLU A 424 24.30 0.69 17.75
CA GLU A 424 23.24 0.75 18.75
C GLU A 424 21.94 0.16 18.18
N VAL A 425 21.61 0.54 16.94
CA VAL A 425 20.36 0.21 16.26
C VAL A 425 20.60 -0.71 15.06
N ARG A 426 19.83 -1.79 14.96
CA ARG A 426 19.66 -2.62 13.76
C ARG A 426 18.17 -2.66 13.46
N TYR A 427 17.76 -1.91 12.44
CA TYR A 427 16.37 -1.57 12.15
C TYR A 427 15.78 -2.38 10.99
N ALA A 428 14.55 -2.87 11.12
CA ALA A 428 13.84 -3.53 10.03
C ALA A 428 12.52 -2.85 9.63
N TYR A 429 12.36 -2.77 8.30
CA TYR A 429 11.18 -2.52 7.48
C TYR A 429 10.81 -1.09 7.11
N ASN A 430 10.11 -1.00 6.00
CA ASN A 430 9.42 0.18 5.52
C ASN A 430 7.92 0.05 5.87
N TYR A 431 7.19 1.16 5.98
CA TYR A 431 5.73 1.13 6.04
C TYR A 431 5.15 0.26 4.91
N CYS A 432 5.69 0.39 3.70
CA CYS A 432 5.32 -0.38 2.52
C CYS A 432 5.43 -1.91 2.73
N THR A 433 6.35 -2.40 3.57
CA THR A 433 6.50 -3.85 3.83
C THR A 433 5.23 -4.44 4.44
N LEU A 434 4.54 -3.66 5.28
CA LEU A 434 3.30 -4.04 5.95
C LEU A 434 2.13 -4.22 4.96
N SER A 435 2.27 -3.72 3.73
CA SER A 435 1.25 -3.81 2.67
C SER A 435 1.66 -4.76 1.55
N TYR A 436 2.90 -4.70 1.07
CA TYR A 436 3.35 -5.53 -0.04
C TYR A 436 3.82 -6.93 0.35
N THR A 437 4.15 -7.17 1.62
CA THR A 437 4.61 -8.50 2.07
C THR A 437 3.74 -9.06 3.17
N MET A 438 3.39 -8.23 4.15
CA MET A 438 2.78 -8.68 5.42
C MET A 438 1.29 -8.37 5.61
N PRO A 439 0.47 -8.02 4.59
CA PRO A 439 -0.91 -7.59 4.86
C PRO A 439 -1.76 -8.69 5.48
N PHE A 440 -1.40 -9.96 5.24
CA PHE A 440 -2.07 -11.15 5.77
C PHE A 440 -1.09 -12.07 6.51
N PHE A 441 -0.06 -11.53 7.15
CA PHE A 441 0.76 -12.36 8.03
C PHE A 441 -0.07 -12.76 9.26
N GLY A 442 -0.37 -14.06 9.39
CA GLY A 442 -0.87 -14.65 10.63
C GLY A 442 0.26 -14.92 11.63
N TYR A 443 -0.12 -15.40 12.81
CA TYR A 443 0.79 -15.65 13.94
C TYR A 443 2.04 -16.44 13.57
N ASP A 444 1.91 -17.52 12.80
CA ASP A 444 3.06 -18.41 12.53
C ASP A 444 4.05 -17.80 11.52
N LYS A 445 3.55 -17.03 10.53
CA LYS A 445 4.41 -16.27 9.61
C LYS A 445 5.10 -15.12 10.35
N TRP A 446 4.40 -14.41 11.23
CA TRP A 446 5.02 -13.41 12.10
C TRP A 446 6.09 -14.03 12.99
N GLN A 447 5.80 -15.14 13.66
CA GLN A 447 6.78 -15.80 14.53
C GLN A 447 8.03 -16.24 13.76
N ARG A 448 7.88 -16.82 12.55
CA ARG A 448 9.01 -17.17 11.68
C ARG A 448 9.85 -15.94 11.33
N GLU A 449 9.18 -14.84 10.98
CA GLU A 449 9.87 -13.61 10.61
C GLU A 449 10.62 -13.00 11.81
N LEU A 450 9.99 -12.95 12.98
CA LEU A 450 10.63 -12.48 14.20
C LEU A 450 11.82 -13.35 14.59
N ASP A 451 11.70 -14.68 14.48
CA ASP A 451 12.83 -15.60 14.73
C ASP A 451 14.00 -15.30 13.79
N PHE A 452 13.74 -15.09 12.49
CA PHE A 452 14.76 -14.68 11.51
C PHE A 452 15.40 -13.33 11.87
N LEU A 453 14.61 -12.35 12.29
CA LEU A 453 15.11 -11.03 12.71
C LEU A 453 15.98 -11.13 13.97
N MET A 454 15.58 -11.93 14.96
CA MET A 454 16.37 -12.16 16.18
C MET A 454 17.71 -12.83 15.85
N LEU A 455 17.69 -13.88 15.01
CA LEU A 455 18.90 -14.55 14.49
C LEU A 455 19.80 -13.57 13.71
N SER A 456 19.22 -12.58 13.04
CA SER A 456 19.94 -11.54 12.27
C SER A 456 20.43 -10.38 13.15
N GLY A 457 20.10 -10.40 14.44
CA GLY A 457 20.52 -9.38 15.40
C GLY A 457 19.74 -8.07 15.32
N VAL A 458 18.57 -8.07 14.71
CA VAL A 458 17.68 -6.90 14.63
C VAL A 458 17.11 -6.62 16.01
N ASN A 459 17.16 -5.35 16.44
CA ASN A 459 16.67 -4.93 17.75
C ASN A 459 15.64 -3.79 17.70
N LEU A 460 15.33 -3.28 16.51
CA LEU A 460 14.28 -2.30 16.28
C LEU A 460 13.48 -2.68 15.03
N ILE A 461 12.16 -2.84 15.15
CA ILE A 461 11.32 -3.39 14.07
C ILE A 461 10.11 -2.48 13.90
N LEU A 462 9.86 -1.97 12.69
CA LEU A 462 8.58 -1.30 12.43
C LEU A 462 7.45 -2.32 12.47
N ASP A 463 6.63 -2.25 13.52
CA ASP A 463 5.47 -3.11 13.71
C ASP A 463 4.26 -2.26 14.10
N LEU A 464 3.39 -2.04 13.11
CA LEU A 464 2.14 -1.31 13.23
C LEU A 464 0.93 -2.26 13.06
N THR A 465 1.13 -3.54 13.37
CA THR A 465 0.05 -4.51 13.52
C THR A 465 -0.90 -4.01 14.61
N GLY A 466 -2.22 -4.04 14.37
CA GLY A 466 -3.23 -3.58 15.34
C GLY A 466 -3.46 -2.06 15.37
N MET A 467 -2.84 -1.27 14.49
CA MET A 467 -3.00 0.20 14.48
C MET A 467 -4.45 0.64 14.17
N GLU A 468 -5.21 -0.24 13.52
CA GLU A 468 -6.66 -0.14 13.37
C GLU A 468 -7.37 0.01 14.72
N ALA A 469 -6.97 -0.77 15.73
CA ALA A 469 -7.55 -0.70 17.07
C ALA A 469 -7.23 0.62 17.78
N VAL A 470 -6.01 1.13 17.63
CA VAL A 470 -5.61 2.44 18.17
C VAL A 470 -6.50 3.54 17.59
N TRP A 471 -6.63 3.60 16.26
CA TRP A 471 -7.42 4.64 15.61
C TRP A 471 -8.92 4.50 15.86
N VAL A 472 -9.48 3.29 15.83
CA VAL A 472 -10.90 3.06 16.15
C VAL A 472 -11.19 3.48 17.59
N SER A 473 -10.37 3.05 18.55
CA SER A 473 -10.53 3.42 19.96
C SER A 473 -10.39 4.92 20.18
N TYR A 474 -9.41 5.55 19.53
CA TYR A 474 -9.15 6.99 19.62
C TYR A 474 -10.32 7.82 19.09
N LEU A 475 -10.84 7.48 17.90
CA LEU A 475 -11.99 8.19 17.30
C LEU A 475 -13.29 7.94 18.09
N GLN A 476 -13.51 6.73 18.62
CA GLN A 476 -14.69 6.45 19.47
C GLN A 476 -14.71 7.34 20.72
N LYS A 477 -13.55 7.59 21.33
CA LYS A 477 -13.42 8.52 22.48
C LYS A 477 -13.70 9.97 22.11
N LEU A 478 -13.72 10.30 20.82
CA LEU A 478 -14.01 11.62 20.25
C LEU A 478 -15.42 11.69 19.63
N GLY A 479 -16.28 10.70 19.90
CA GLY A 479 -17.70 10.71 19.53
C GLY A 479 -18.05 9.93 18.25
N TYR A 480 -17.09 9.25 17.64
CA TYR A 480 -17.37 8.39 16.48
C TYR A 480 -18.07 7.09 16.90
N THR A 481 -18.95 6.59 16.03
CA THR A 481 -19.34 5.17 16.08
C THR A 481 -18.24 4.27 15.50
N ALA A 482 -18.29 2.98 15.77
CA ALA A 482 -17.39 1.97 15.23
C ALA A 482 -17.29 2.05 13.70
N ASP A 483 -18.43 2.11 13.01
CA ASP A 483 -18.43 2.10 11.55
C ASP A 483 -17.87 3.43 10.98
N GLN A 484 -18.19 4.58 11.58
CA GLN A 484 -17.60 5.88 11.18
C GLN A 484 -16.07 5.91 11.42
N ALA A 485 -15.58 5.28 12.49
CA ALA A 485 -14.15 5.19 12.75
C ALA A 485 -13.46 4.27 11.74
N LYS A 486 -14.10 3.14 11.37
CA LYS A 486 -13.57 2.21 10.37
C LYS A 486 -13.63 2.74 8.94
N ASP A 487 -14.44 3.76 8.64
CA ASP A 487 -14.42 4.43 7.33
C ASP A 487 -13.11 5.22 7.10
N TYR A 488 -12.42 5.62 8.18
CA TYR A 488 -11.08 6.22 8.10
C TYR A 488 -9.99 5.17 7.89
N VAL A 489 -10.11 4.03 8.57
CA VAL A 489 -9.16 2.92 8.50
C VAL A 489 -9.12 2.33 7.09
N CYS A 490 -7.93 2.06 6.56
CA CYS A 490 -7.79 1.46 5.24
C CYS A 490 -8.27 0.01 5.18
N GLY A 491 -8.34 -0.52 3.97
CA GLY A 491 -8.49 -1.95 3.73
C GLY A 491 -7.27 -2.76 4.13
N TYR A 492 -7.43 -4.08 4.04
CA TYR A 492 -6.48 -5.09 4.49
C TYR A 492 -5.06 -4.96 3.89
N CYS A 493 -4.93 -4.39 2.68
CA CYS A 493 -3.65 -4.32 1.95
C CYS A 493 -3.04 -2.91 1.83
N TYR A 494 -3.59 -1.88 2.48
CA TYR A 494 -3.21 -0.48 2.23
C TYR A 494 -2.66 0.28 3.45
N LYS A 495 -2.26 -0.45 4.50
CA LYS A 495 -1.78 0.10 5.78
C LYS A 495 -0.66 1.12 5.64
N ALA A 496 0.26 0.91 4.69
CA ALA A 496 1.41 1.79 4.48
C ALA A 496 0.98 3.22 4.17
N TRP A 497 0.20 3.40 3.09
CA TRP A 497 -0.23 4.70 2.60
C TRP A 497 -1.26 5.37 3.49
N TRP A 498 -1.99 4.58 4.28
CA TRP A 498 -2.86 5.13 5.31
C TRP A 498 -2.06 5.81 6.43
N LEU A 499 -1.11 5.10 7.02
CA LEU A 499 -0.33 5.62 8.15
C LEU A 499 0.68 6.70 7.72
N MET A 500 1.12 6.70 6.47
CA MET A 500 1.91 7.80 5.89
C MET A 500 1.07 9.02 5.44
N GLY A 501 -0.26 9.00 5.65
CA GLY A 501 -1.14 10.14 5.33
C GLY A 501 -1.32 10.41 3.83
N ASN A 502 -1.32 9.34 3.01
CA ASN A 502 -1.52 9.39 1.57
C ASN A 502 -2.94 9.00 1.13
N LEU A 503 -3.66 8.18 1.91
CA LEU A 503 -5.06 7.83 1.65
C LEU A 503 -5.83 7.59 2.95
N GLU A 504 -7.16 7.65 2.89
CA GLU A 504 -8.06 7.17 3.94
C GLU A 504 -9.15 6.25 3.38
N GLY A 505 -9.57 5.26 4.17
CA GLY A 505 -10.71 4.37 3.88
C GLY A 505 -10.61 3.42 2.67
N TYR A 506 -9.64 3.60 1.77
CA TYR A 506 -9.58 2.81 0.53
C TYR A 506 -9.33 1.32 0.80
N GLY A 507 -10.07 0.45 0.12
CA GLY A 507 -10.04 -1.00 0.28
C GLY A 507 -10.78 -1.52 1.52
N GLY A 508 -11.24 -0.62 2.42
CA GLY A 508 -11.97 -0.94 3.64
C GLY A 508 -13.50 -0.85 3.46
N PRO A 509 -14.25 -0.89 4.57
CA PRO A 509 -13.81 -1.05 5.95
C PRO A 509 -13.42 -2.50 6.24
N VAL A 510 -12.60 -2.66 7.27
CA VAL A 510 -12.25 -3.98 7.83
C VAL A 510 -13.35 -4.51 8.75
N ALA A 511 -13.35 -5.83 8.96
CA ALA A 511 -14.22 -6.49 9.94
C ALA A 511 -13.92 -6.02 11.37
N ASP A 512 -14.89 -6.17 12.28
CA ASP A 512 -14.62 -5.98 13.72
C ASP A 512 -13.60 -6.98 14.25
N ALA A 513 -13.74 -8.24 13.83
CA ALA A 513 -12.80 -9.30 14.15
C ALA A 513 -11.38 -8.90 13.76
N TRP A 514 -11.17 -8.29 12.57
CA TRP A 514 -9.86 -7.80 12.15
C TRP A 514 -9.25 -6.79 13.14
N VAL A 515 -10.04 -5.83 13.63
CA VAL A 515 -9.58 -4.82 14.58
C VAL A 515 -9.10 -5.50 15.88
N LEU A 516 -9.84 -6.49 16.38
CA LEU A 516 -9.52 -7.19 17.62
C LEU A 516 -8.39 -8.22 17.45
N ASP A 517 -8.41 -9.00 16.38
CA ASP A 517 -7.47 -10.09 16.14
C ASP A 517 -6.08 -9.55 15.81
N THR A 518 -5.99 -8.47 15.03
CA THR A 518 -4.69 -7.81 14.78
C THR A 518 -4.16 -7.10 16.02
N MET A 519 -5.03 -6.60 16.92
CA MET A 519 -4.60 -6.09 18.23
C MET A 519 -4.01 -7.22 19.09
N GLU A 520 -4.68 -8.37 19.17
CA GLU A 520 -4.16 -9.53 19.93
C GLU A 520 -2.82 -10.00 19.34
N MET A 521 -2.74 -10.14 18.02
CA MET A 521 -1.51 -10.54 17.34
C MET A 521 -0.36 -9.56 17.57
N ALA A 522 -0.64 -8.24 17.55
CA ALA A 522 0.37 -7.23 17.87
C ALA A 522 0.92 -7.41 19.29
N ARG A 523 0.06 -7.68 20.28
CA ARG A 523 0.49 -7.91 21.67
C ARG A 523 1.39 -9.14 21.79
N VAL A 524 1.03 -10.24 21.11
CA VAL A 524 1.85 -11.46 21.08
C VAL A 524 3.22 -11.20 20.43
N ASN A 525 3.23 -10.58 19.25
CA ASN A 525 4.45 -10.26 18.50
C ASN A 525 5.38 -9.35 19.30
N GLN A 526 4.84 -8.25 19.82
CA GLN A 526 5.61 -7.24 20.54
C GLN A 526 6.08 -7.76 21.91
N ARG A 527 5.30 -8.63 22.58
CA ARG A 527 5.77 -9.32 23.79
C ARG A 527 6.99 -10.18 23.50
N TYR A 528 6.99 -10.93 22.40
CA TYR A 528 8.16 -11.71 21.97
C TYR A 528 9.37 -10.80 21.70
N MET A 529 9.18 -9.71 20.95
CA MET A 529 10.24 -8.72 20.71
C MET A 529 10.84 -8.22 22.04
N THR A 530 9.99 -7.76 22.97
CA THR A 530 10.45 -7.20 24.24
C THR A 530 11.20 -8.22 25.09
N VAL A 531 10.71 -9.47 25.18
CA VAL A 531 11.36 -10.55 25.95
C VAL A 531 12.73 -10.91 25.35
N MET A 532 12.86 -10.83 24.03
CA MET A 532 14.14 -11.01 23.34
C MET A 532 15.07 -9.80 23.47
N GLY A 533 14.57 -8.62 23.85
CA GLY A 533 15.33 -7.38 23.97
C GLY A 533 15.32 -6.50 22.72
N ALA A 534 14.39 -6.74 21.79
CA ALA A 534 14.06 -5.85 20.69
C ALA A 534 12.88 -4.92 21.05
N GLN A 535 12.70 -3.84 20.29
CA GLN A 535 11.58 -2.91 20.44
C GLN A 535 10.80 -2.78 19.13
N PRO A 536 9.46 -2.68 19.17
CA PRO A 536 8.68 -2.25 18.01
C PRO A 536 8.83 -0.73 17.84
N ALA A 537 8.96 -0.23 16.61
CA ALA A 537 8.79 1.20 16.34
C ALA A 537 7.28 1.47 16.12
N LEU A 538 6.68 2.25 17.04
CA LEU A 538 5.24 2.56 17.03
C LEU A 538 4.95 3.86 16.28
N GLU A 539 3.68 4.27 16.16
CA GLU A 539 3.32 5.49 15.42
C GLU A 539 3.37 6.74 16.31
N THR A 540 3.87 7.86 15.79
CA THR A 540 3.84 9.18 16.45
C THR A 540 2.62 10.00 16.03
N PHE A 541 2.11 10.87 16.91
CA PHE A 541 0.99 11.74 16.55
C PHE A 541 1.45 12.96 15.73
N VAL A 542 1.43 12.83 14.39
CA VAL A 542 1.77 13.93 13.46
C VAL A 542 0.58 14.84 13.12
N GLY A 543 -0.62 14.53 13.62
CA GLY A 543 -1.83 15.31 13.36
C GLY A 543 -2.51 15.03 12.02
N ALA A 544 -2.21 13.92 11.34
CA ALA A 544 -3.03 13.43 10.23
C ALA A 544 -4.36 12.90 10.76
N MET A 545 -5.46 13.53 10.38
CA MET A 545 -6.81 13.30 10.92
C MET A 545 -7.82 13.06 9.79
N PRO A 546 -8.88 12.27 10.01
CA PRO A 546 -9.89 12.01 8.99
C PRO A 546 -10.47 13.29 8.39
N GLU A 547 -10.87 13.29 7.10
CA GLU A 547 -11.58 14.44 6.49
C GLU A 547 -12.85 14.78 7.31
N SER A 548 -13.52 13.75 7.84
CA SER A 548 -14.73 13.87 8.66
C SER A 548 -14.52 14.48 10.04
N PHE A 549 -13.28 14.65 10.52
CA PHE A 549 -12.97 15.05 11.90
C PHE A 549 -13.58 16.38 12.31
N GLY A 550 -13.49 17.39 11.44
CA GLY A 550 -14.08 18.70 11.69
C GLY A 550 -15.60 18.68 11.83
N THR A 551 -16.26 17.65 11.31
CA THR A 551 -17.72 17.47 11.39
C THR A 551 -18.12 16.62 12.59
N LEU A 552 -17.45 15.48 12.80
CA LEU A 552 -17.88 14.48 13.77
C LEU A 552 -17.33 14.72 15.18
N ALA A 553 -16.11 15.25 15.33
CA ALA A 553 -15.49 15.45 16.65
C ALA A 553 -15.72 16.86 17.24
N ASN A 554 -16.12 17.84 16.43
CA ASN A 554 -16.16 19.25 16.86
C ASN A 554 -17.11 19.50 18.03
N ALA A 555 -18.29 18.85 18.07
CA ALA A 555 -19.22 18.97 19.19
C ALA A 555 -18.58 18.47 20.49
N HIS A 556 -17.94 17.30 20.44
CA HIS A 556 -17.22 16.72 21.57
C HIS A 556 -16.08 17.64 22.06
N LEU A 557 -15.30 18.23 21.15
CA LEU A 557 -14.21 19.13 21.52
C LEU A 557 -14.70 20.43 22.17
N LYS A 558 -15.83 20.98 21.70
CA LYS A 558 -16.47 22.14 22.34
C LYS A 558 -16.99 21.82 23.75
N GLU A 559 -17.53 20.63 23.97
CA GLU A 559 -17.92 20.18 25.31
C GLU A 559 -16.71 20.07 26.26
N LYS A 560 -15.52 19.79 25.72
CA LYS A 560 -14.25 19.83 26.47
C LYS A 560 -13.67 21.24 26.65
N GLY A 561 -14.31 22.27 26.09
CA GLY A 561 -13.92 23.67 26.24
C GLY A 561 -12.93 24.17 25.19
N PHE A 562 -12.69 23.43 24.11
CA PHE A 562 -11.80 23.86 23.02
C PHE A 562 -12.54 24.67 21.95
N SER A 563 -11.78 25.45 21.20
CA SER A 563 -12.29 26.21 20.06
C SER A 563 -12.81 25.31 18.93
N ASP A 564 -13.55 25.91 17.99
CA ASP A 564 -14.02 25.21 16.79
C ASP A 564 -12.83 24.66 16.00
N VAL A 565 -12.78 23.35 15.78
CA VAL A 565 -11.60 22.72 15.20
C VAL A 565 -11.49 22.92 13.68
N ARG A 566 -12.60 23.22 13.00
CA ARG A 566 -12.68 23.27 11.52
C ARG A 566 -11.65 24.22 10.88
N PRO A 567 -11.40 25.45 11.37
CA PRO A 567 -10.38 26.35 10.83
C PRO A 567 -8.94 25.83 10.97
N TYR A 568 -8.73 24.81 11.80
CA TYR A 568 -7.44 24.19 12.07
C TYR A 568 -7.24 22.88 11.31
N MET A 569 -8.23 22.42 10.53
CA MET A 569 -8.13 21.25 9.67
C MET A 569 -7.62 21.65 8.29
N ALA A 570 -6.33 21.46 8.04
CA ALA A 570 -5.73 21.83 6.76
C ALA A 570 -5.85 20.71 5.72
N PRO A 571 -6.55 20.93 4.60
CA PRO A 571 -6.67 19.95 3.53
C PRO A 571 -5.31 19.65 2.89
N GLN A 572 -5.09 18.39 2.56
CA GLN A 572 -3.83 17.91 1.96
C GLN A 572 -3.93 17.61 0.46
N GLY A 573 -5.13 17.73 -0.13
CA GLY A 573 -5.38 17.46 -1.55
C GLY A 573 -5.41 15.96 -1.87
N LEU A 574 -5.14 15.63 -3.14
CA LEU A 574 -5.12 14.25 -3.62
C LEU A 574 -3.70 13.66 -3.67
N TRP A 575 -3.56 12.37 -3.38
CA TRP A 575 -2.35 11.60 -3.69
C TRP A 575 -2.56 10.69 -4.90
N ALA A 576 -1.50 10.54 -5.69
CA ALA A 576 -1.41 9.66 -6.86
C ALA A 576 -2.60 9.74 -7.85
N GLY A 577 -3.17 10.93 -8.01
CA GLY A 577 -4.19 11.22 -9.03
C GLY A 577 -5.61 10.79 -8.68
N GLY A 578 -5.91 10.40 -7.44
CA GLY A 578 -7.30 10.08 -7.05
C GLY A 578 -7.60 9.82 -5.58
N PHE A 579 -6.61 9.68 -4.69
CA PHE A 579 -6.88 9.37 -3.27
C PHE A 579 -7.01 10.62 -2.44
N VAL A 580 -8.09 10.71 -1.66
CA VAL A 580 -8.24 11.76 -0.64
C VAL A 580 -7.22 11.51 0.46
N ARG A 581 -6.40 12.54 0.73
CA ARG A 581 -5.45 12.52 1.85
C ARG A 581 -6.15 13.00 3.12
N PRO A 582 -5.83 12.42 4.30
CA PRO A 582 -6.31 12.96 5.57
C PRO A 582 -5.86 14.41 5.75
N ASN A 583 -6.69 15.18 6.44
CA ASN A 583 -6.37 16.56 6.79
C ASN A 583 -5.25 16.61 7.84
N VAL A 584 -4.43 17.66 7.81
CA VAL A 584 -3.44 17.91 8.87
C VAL A 584 -4.02 18.90 9.88
N LEU A 585 -4.08 18.49 11.15
CA LEU A 585 -4.46 19.37 12.26
C LEU A 585 -3.31 20.34 12.55
N LYS A 586 -3.57 21.64 12.42
CA LYS A 586 -2.59 22.69 12.74
C LYS A 586 -2.19 22.62 14.22
N THR A 587 -0.89 22.65 14.50
CA THR A 587 -0.34 22.62 15.87
C THR A 587 -0.65 23.87 16.70
N SER A 588 -1.23 24.90 16.09
CA SER A 588 -1.74 26.11 16.74
C SER A 588 -3.13 25.95 17.36
N TYR A 589 -3.81 24.82 17.13
CA TYR A 589 -5.11 24.53 17.75
C TYR A 589 -4.97 24.42 19.28
N ASP A 590 -5.88 25.05 20.03
CA ASP A 590 -5.87 25.06 21.49
C ASP A 590 -6.09 23.66 22.11
N GLY A 591 -6.77 22.77 21.39
CA GLY A 591 -6.94 21.36 21.75
C GLY A 591 -5.84 20.40 21.29
N TYR A 592 -4.78 20.86 20.61
CA TYR A 592 -3.77 19.97 20.02
C TYR A 592 -3.09 19.06 21.06
N SER A 593 -2.64 19.62 22.18
CA SER A 593 -1.96 18.88 23.25
C SER A 593 -2.88 17.83 23.90
N TYR A 594 -4.18 18.12 24.02
CA TYR A 594 -5.18 17.16 24.52
C TYR A 594 -5.33 15.97 23.57
N LEU A 595 -5.43 16.24 22.26
CA LEU A 595 -5.56 15.22 21.23
C LEU A 595 -4.31 14.34 21.15
N ALA A 596 -3.11 14.94 21.16
CA ALA A 596 -1.85 14.21 21.18
C ALA A 596 -1.75 13.30 22.42
N LYS A 597 -2.06 13.83 23.61
CA LYS A 597 -2.09 13.03 24.85
C LYS A 597 -3.09 11.87 24.74
N LEU A 598 -4.30 12.13 24.26
CA LEU A 598 -5.34 11.10 24.10
C LEU A 598 -4.90 10.00 23.13
N PHE A 599 -4.17 10.35 22.07
CA PHE A 599 -3.61 9.38 21.12
C PHE A 599 -2.60 8.47 21.82
N TYR A 600 -1.59 9.03 22.50
CA TYR A 600 -0.57 8.23 23.19
C TYR A 600 -1.16 7.42 24.35
N ASP A 601 -2.12 7.95 25.10
CA ASP A 601 -2.86 7.20 26.13
C ASP A 601 -3.59 6.00 25.50
N THR A 602 -4.19 6.19 24.31
CA THR A 602 -4.89 5.12 23.59
C THR A 602 -3.92 4.09 23.03
N GLN A 603 -2.81 4.53 22.45
CA GLN A 603 -1.75 3.63 21.96
C GLN A 603 -1.18 2.78 23.12
N ASN A 604 -0.93 3.38 24.28
CA ASN A 604 -0.49 2.68 25.49
C ASN A 604 -1.57 1.73 26.06
N GLN A 605 -2.86 2.05 25.90
CA GLN A 605 -3.93 1.11 26.25
C GLN A 605 -3.94 -0.11 25.34
N VAL A 606 -3.57 0.04 24.06
CA VAL A 606 -3.54 -1.05 23.09
C VAL A 606 -2.27 -1.90 23.25
N TYR A 607 -1.09 -1.28 23.25
CA TYR A 607 0.21 -1.97 23.20
C TYR A 607 0.99 -2.00 24.52
N GLY A 608 0.68 -1.13 25.48
CA GLY A 608 1.54 -0.87 26.63
C GLY A 608 2.75 0.02 26.29
N GLN A 609 3.56 0.35 27.31
CA GLN A 609 4.82 1.11 27.17
C GLN A 609 5.96 0.20 26.72
N VAL A 610 5.85 -0.36 25.50
CA VAL A 610 6.76 -1.40 24.97
C VAL A 610 7.92 -0.84 24.16
N SER A 611 7.93 0.46 23.88
CA SER A 611 8.93 1.11 23.02
C SER A 611 9.23 2.53 23.44
N ASP A 612 10.46 2.96 23.17
CA ASP A 612 10.89 4.35 23.19
C ASP A 612 11.05 4.91 21.75
N TYR A 613 10.64 4.19 20.71
CA TYR A 613 10.81 4.56 19.30
C TYR A 613 9.48 4.75 18.57
N TYR A 614 9.32 5.91 17.94
CA TYR A 614 8.07 6.30 17.29
C TYR A 614 8.33 6.84 15.88
N CYS A 615 7.73 6.23 14.86
CA CYS A 615 7.78 6.64 13.46
C CYS A 615 6.61 7.54 13.09
N GLY A 616 6.84 8.46 12.16
CA GLY A 616 5.77 9.19 11.47
C GLY A 616 6.31 10.41 10.74
N ASP A 617 5.80 10.63 9.53
CA ASP A 617 6.30 11.66 8.63
C ASP A 617 5.23 12.72 8.35
N VAL A 618 5.59 13.99 8.48
CA VAL A 618 4.70 15.09 8.09
C VAL A 618 4.79 15.29 6.58
N CYS A 619 3.65 15.24 5.88
CA CYS A 619 3.57 15.49 4.43
C CYS A 619 4.47 14.52 3.60
N HIS A 620 4.36 13.22 3.87
CA HIS A 620 5.07 12.19 3.11
C HIS A 620 4.64 12.20 1.62
N GLU A 621 5.59 12.23 0.69
CA GLU A 621 5.34 12.30 -0.77
C GLU A 621 4.34 13.39 -1.20
N GLY A 622 4.58 14.63 -0.74
CA GLY A 622 3.78 15.80 -1.10
C GLY A 622 2.83 16.19 0.03
N GLY A 623 1.62 16.65 -0.29
CA GLY A 623 0.77 17.30 0.70
C GLY A 623 1.17 18.76 0.89
N ILE A 624 0.49 19.44 1.82
CA ILE A 624 0.52 20.89 1.95
C ILE A 624 0.82 21.24 3.40
N VAL A 625 1.96 21.87 3.66
CA VAL A 625 2.12 22.62 4.91
C VAL A 625 1.47 23.98 4.71
N PRO A 626 0.43 24.35 5.48
CA PRO A 626 -0.23 25.65 5.35
C PRO A 626 0.74 26.81 5.50
N ALA A 627 0.54 27.88 4.74
CA ALA A 627 1.43 29.05 4.77
C ALA A 627 1.46 29.75 6.14
N ASP A 628 0.36 29.65 6.90
CA ASP A 628 0.21 30.16 8.26
C ASP A 628 0.76 29.20 9.33
N LEU A 629 1.25 28.01 8.95
CA LEU A 629 1.86 27.03 9.84
C LEU A 629 3.39 27.04 9.72
N SER A 630 4.05 27.56 10.75
CA SER A 630 5.52 27.58 10.83
C SER A 630 6.07 26.17 10.99
N LYS A 631 6.82 25.67 9.98
CA LYS A 631 7.43 24.33 9.99
C LYS A 631 8.29 24.07 11.24
N PRO A 632 9.18 24.98 11.70
CA PRO A 632 9.95 24.77 12.92
C PRO A 632 9.09 24.71 14.19
N GLN A 633 8.05 25.56 14.31
CA GLN A 633 7.18 25.55 15.48
C GLN A 633 6.31 24.29 15.52
N MET A 634 5.84 23.84 14.35
CA MET A 634 5.10 22.60 14.19
C MET A 634 5.92 21.38 14.63
N SER A 635 7.14 21.22 14.09
CA SER A 635 7.98 20.07 14.43
C SER A 635 8.42 20.09 15.91
N ALA A 636 8.73 21.27 16.46
CA ALA A 636 9.00 21.44 17.88
C ALA A 636 7.79 21.03 18.75
N LYS A 637 6.58 21.45 18.36
CA LYS A 637 5.35 21.12 19.11
C LYS A 637 5.08 19.62 19.09
N ILE A 638 5.18 18.97 17.92
CA ILE A 638 4.98 17.51 17.80
C ILE A 638 5.98 16.76 18.69
N LEU A 639 7.27 17.11 18.61
CA LEU A 639 8.31 16.48 19.42
C LEU A 639 8.05 16.70 20.92
N ASN A 640 7.67 17.91 21.34
CA ASN A 640 7.39 18.19 22.74
C ASN A 640 6.21 17.38 23.28
N GLU A 641 5.13 17.21 22.51
CA GLU A 641 3.99 16.38 22.95
C GLU A 641 4.37 14.90 23.03
N LEU A 642 5.22 14.42 22.12
CA LEU A 642 5.78 13.07 22.23
C LEU A 642 6.60 12.91 23.52
N LEU A 643 7.47 13.88 23.84
CA LEU A 643 8.30 13.84 25.05
C LEU A 643 7.52 14.00 26.36
N VAL A 644 6.32 14.59 26.31
CA VAL A 644 5.39 14.60 27.45
C VAL A 644 4.82 13.21 27.70
N ALA A 645 4.52 12.45 26.64
CA ALA A 645 4.02 11.09 26.76
C ALA A 645 5.12 10.10 27.16
N ASP A 646 6.32 10.25 26.58
CA ASP A 646 7.50 9.46 26.87
C ASP A 646 8.78 10.33 26.82
N PRO A 647 9.37 10.67 27.97
CA PRO A 647 10.58 11.50 28.05
C PRO A 647 11.83 10.89 27.40
N ARG A 648 11.81 9.59 27.08
CA ARG A 648 12.93 8.88 26.42
C ARG A 648 12.70 8.71 24.92
N ALA A 649 11.56 9.17 24.42
CA ALA A 649 11.14 8.91 23.05
C ALA A 649 12.17 9.39 22.03
N VAL A 650 12.36 8.57 20.99
CA VAL A 650 13.11 8.87 19.78
C VAL A 650 12.14 8.87 18.61
N TRP A 651 11.96 10.04 17.99
CA TRP A 651 11.16 10.17 16.79
C TRP A 651 11.99 9.79 15.56
N ILE A 652 11.55 8.74 14.88
CA ILE A 652 12.11 8.22 13.65
C ILE A 652 11.48 8.92 12.43
N LEU A 653 12.33 9.45 11.55
CA LEU A 653 11.95 10.15 10.33
C LEU A 653 12.56 9.48 9.09
N GLN A 654 11.78 9.38 8.01
CA GLN A 654 12.27 8.83 6.74
C GLN A 654 13.05 9.89 5.95
N GLY A 655 14.33 9.63 5.68
CA GLY A 655 15.17 10.41 4.77
C GLY A 655 14.85 10.13 3.29
N TRP A 656 13.65 10.51 2.84
CA TRP A 656 13.11 10.24 1.51
C TRP A 656 12.78 11.54 0.75
N TRP A 657 13.30 11.68 -0.47
CA TRP A 657 13.14 12.90 -1.30
C TRP A 657 13.59 14.17 -0.55
N SER A 658 12.66 15.07 -0.26
CA SER A 658 12.86 16.32 0.48
C SER A 658 12.51 16.19 1.97
N ASN A 659 12.10 15.00 2.43
CA ASN A 659 11.77 14.71 3.83
C ASN A 659 13.02 14.19 4.59
N PRO A 660 13.21 14.58 5.87
CA PRO A 660 12.56 15.71 6.51
C PRO A 660 12.97 17.03 5.85
N MET A 661 12.05 17.99 5.80
CA MET A 661 12.38 19.33 5.34
C MET A 661 13.40 19.96 6.28
N LYS A 662 14.27 20.83 5.76
CA LYS A 662 15.29 21.53 6.53
C LYS A 662 14.69 22.23 7.76
N GLU A 663 13.61 22.97 7.57
CA GLU A 663 12.95 23.75 8.63
C GLU A 663 12.31 22.85 9.70
N VAL A 664 11.96 21.61 9.36
CA VAL A 664 11.50 20.61 10.35
C VAL A 664 12.67 20.22 11.26
N LEU A 665 13.85 19.97 10.69
CA LEU A 665 15.07 19.68 11.46
C LEU A 665 15.50 20.87 12.33
N ASP A 666 15.36 22.10 11.84
CA ASP A 666 15.66 23.33 12.60
C ASP A 666 14.79 23.43 13.86
N GLY A 667 13.51 23.07 13.75
CA GLY A 667 12.55 23.15 14.86
C GLY A 667 12.89 22.24 16.04
N PHE A 668 13.61 21.14 15.82
CA PHE A 668 14.06 20.26 16.89
C PHE A 668 15.18 20.87 17.75
N GLY A 669 15.91 21.87 17.23
CA GLY A 669 17.00 22.52 17.95
C GLY A 669 18.05 21.52 18.45
N ALA A 670 18.47 21.66 19.71
CA ALA A 670 19.45 20.75 20.33
C ALA A 670 18.89 19.36 20.65
N LEU A 671 17.57 19.22 20.83
CA LEU A 671 16.93 17.95 21.19
C LEU A 671 17.12 16.88 20.11
N LYS A 672 17.39 17.29 18.86
CA LYS A 672 17.62 16.35 17.75
C LYS A 672 18.77 15.37 17.97
N GLN A 673 19.74 15.70 18.83
CA GLN A 673 20.88 14.82 19.09
C GLN A 673 20.51 13.61 19.95
N GLU A 674 19.44 13.72 20.74
CA GLU A 674 19.00 12.68 21.68
C GLU A 674 17.69 12.03 21.25
N HIS A 675 16.78 12.79 20.62
CA HIS A 675 15.39 12.38 20.41
C HIS A 675 14.99 12.23 18.94
N ILE A 676 15.93 12.32 17.99
CA ILE A 676 15.64 12.13 16.56
C ILE A 676 16.56 11.05 15.98
N LEU A 677 15.98 10.17 15.16
CA LEU A 677 16.72 9.18 14.38
C LEU A 677 16.27 9.22 12.91
N ILE A 678 17.18 9.52 11.99
CA ILE A 678 16.88 9.54 10.57
C ILE A 678 17.20 8.19 9.94
N LEU A 679 16.24 7.62 9.22
CA LEU A 679 16.47 6.49 8.32
C LEU A 679 16.98 7.05 6.99
N ASP A 680 18.28 6.92 6.67
CA ASP A 680 18.78 7.25 5.33
C ASP A 680 18.29 6.16 4.35
N LEU A 681 17.05 6.31 3.90
CA LEU A 681 16.15 5.22 3.48
C LEU A 681 16.69 4.41 2.30
N ALA A 682 17.49 5.04 1.44
CA ALA A 682 18.07 4.43 0.24
C ALA A 682 19.59 4.67 0.18
N ALA A 683 20.29 4.56 1.31
CA ALA A 683 21.70 4.93 1.42
C ALA A 683 22.65 4.17 0.48
N LEU A 684 22.30 2.95 0.07
CA LEU A 684 23.06 2.18 -0.93
C LEU A 684 22.97 2.79 -2.34
N ALA A 685 21.83 3.38 -2.69
CA ALA A 685 21.58 3.97 -4.01
C ALA A 685 21.94 5.46 -4.04
N ASN A 686 21.56 6.20 -3.00
CA ASN A 686 21.62 7.65 -2.96
C ASN A 686 21.84 8.14 -1.52
N PRO A 687 23.06 7.97 -0.96
CA PRO A 687 23.36 8.29 0.44
C PRO A 687 23.16 9.77 0.74
N LYS A 688 22.13 10.08 1.52
CA LYS A 688 21.77 11.46 1.88
C LYS A 688 22.60 12.00 3.03
N TRP A 689 23.16 11.15 3.87
CA TRP A 689 24.03 11.56 4.98
C TRP A 689 25.29 12.34 4.53
N THR A 690 25.69 12.25 3.27
CA THR A 690 26.81 13.05 2.71
C THR A 690 26.36 14.33 2.00
N ASN A 691 25.05 14.57 1.87
CA ASN A 691 24.51 15.67 1.09
C ASN A 691 24.58 16.99 1.88
N THR A 692 25.44 17.90 1.43
CA THR A 692 25.62 19.22 2.05
C THR A 692 24.66 20.30 1.55
N LYS A 693 23.82 20.01 0.53
CA LYS A 693 22.96 21.02 -0.11
C LYS A 693 21.56 21.11 0.48
N THR A 694 20.97 19.97 0.90
CA THR A 694 19.54 19.90 1.23
C THR A 694 19.27 20.01 2.75
N TRP A 695 20.20 19.59 3.61
CA TRP A 695 19.99 19.47 5.06
C TRP A 695 21.06 20.18 5.89
N GLU A 696 21.52 21.35 5.42
CA GLU A 696 22.50 22.23 6.10
C GLU A 696 23.87 21.66 6.43
N GLY A 697 24.19 20.44 6.00
CA GLY A 697 25.53 19.91 6.21
C GLY A 697 25.60 18.39 6.16
N VAL A 698 26.76 17.91 6.57
CA VAL A 698 27.07 16.48 6.66
C VAL A 698 26.22 15.85 7.79
N GLU A 699 25.74 14.63 7.57
CA GLU A 699 24.91 13.85 8.50
C GLU A 699 23.62 14.58 8.91
N PHE A 700 22.87 15.11 7.94
CA PHE A 700 21.59 15.79 8.16
C PHE A 700 21.67 16.91 9.21
N GLY A 701 22.74 17.70 9.15
CA GLY A 701 23.01 18.75 10.13
C GLY A 701 23.40 18.19 11.52
N SER A 702 24.21 17.12 11.55
CA SER A 702 24.62 16.40 12.77
C SER A 702 23.45 15.79 13.55
N THR A 703 22.44 15.27 12.84
CA THR A 703 21.31 14.55 13.43
C THR A 703 21.62 13.04 13.39
N PRO A 704 21.35 12.28 14.47
CA PRO A 704 21.57 10.84 14.49
C PRO A 704 20.84 10.14 13.34
N TRP A 705 21.51 9.19 12.69
CA TRP A 705 20.98 8.50 11.52
C TRP A 705 21.45 7.05 11.46
N ILE A 706 20.76 6.24 10.65
CA ILE A 706 21.19 4.88 10.32
C ILE A 706 21.30 4.68 8.81
N PHE A 707 22.22 3.80 8.40
CA PHE A 707 22.41 3.43 7.01
C PHE A 707 21.36 2.39 6.61
N CYS A 708 20.39 2.75 5.77
CA CYS A 708 19.38 1.79 5.30
C CYS A 708 19.63 1.30 3.87
N ILE A 709 19.27 0.05 3.63
CA ILE A 709 19.13 -0.51 2.27
C ILE A 709 17.65 -0.63 1.91
N LEU A 710 17.23 0.13 0.89
CA LEU A 710 15.88 0.01 0.35
C LEU A 710 15.73 -1.32 -0.39
N ASP A 711 16.68 -1.70 -1.26
CA ASP A 711 16.72 -2.95 -2.04
C ASP A 711 15.56 -3.16 -3.06
N ASN A 712 14.32 -2.87 -2.69
CA ASN A 712 13.13 -3.23 -3.45
C ASN A 712 12.02 -2.15 -3.34
N TYR A 713 11.35 -1.86 -4.46
CA TYR A 713 10.08 -1.13 -4.51
C TYR A 713 8.95 -2.06 -4.97
N GLY A 714 7.75 -1.92 -4.40
CA GLY A 714 6.53 -2.64 -4.76
C GLY A 714 6.55 -4.16 -4.48
N GLY A 715 7.66 -4.70 -3.97
CA GLY A 715 7.90 -6.14 -3.95
C GLY A 715 8.18 -6.72 -5.34
N ARG A 716 8.64 -5.90 -6.29
CA ARG A 716 8.89 -6.34 -7.67
C ARG A 716 9.86 -7.51 -7.70
N THR A 717 9.56 -8.49 -8.55
CA THR A 717 10.35 -9.72 -8.67
C THR A 717 11.62 -9.48 -9.49
N GLY A 718 12.77 -9.90 -8.96
CA GLY A 718 14.05 -9.91 -9.68
C GLY A 718 15.27 -9.90 -8.76
N MET A 719 16.42 -10.23 -9.34
CA MET A 719 17.69 -10.34 -8.61
C MET A 719 18.48 -9.01 -8.65
N HIS A 720 18.98 -8.55 -7.50
CA HIS A 720 19.76 -7.31 -7.32
C HIS A 720 20.52 -7.28 -5.97
N GLY A 721 21.62 -6.52 -5.82
CA GLY A 721 22.23 -6.38 -4.47
C GLY A 721 23.60 -5.71 -4.29
N LYS A 722 24.37 -5.44 -5.36
CA LYS A 722 25.67 -4.72 -5.31
C LYS A 722 26.60 -5.11 -4.14
N LEU A 723 26.89 -6.40 -3.94
CA LEU A 723 27.49 -6.93 -2.70
C LEU A 723 28.78 -6.22 -2.26
N LYS A 724 29.80 -6.14 -3.13
CA LYS A 724 31.06 -5.45 -2.84
C LYS A 724 30.86 -3.97 -2.52
N LYS A 725 30.03 -3.28 -3.31
CA LYS A 725 29.78 -1.86 -3.15
C LYS A 725 29.05 -1.56 -1.84
N MET A 726 28.10 -2.43 -1.45
CA MET A 726 27.41 -2.34 -0.18
C MET A 726 28.41 -2.39 0.99
N VAL A 727 29.30 -3.38 0.99
CA VAL A 727 30.34 -3.52 2.02
C VAL A 727 31.25 -2.28 2.07
N GLU A 728 31.69 -1.77 0.91
CA GLU A 728 32.51 -0.55 0.82
C GLU A 728 31.80 0.69 1.41
N LEU A 729 30.53 0.89 1.05
CA LEU A 729 29.76 2.05 1.49
C LEU A 729 29.44 1.99 2.98
N MET A 730 29.10 0.81 3.49
CA MET A 730 28.87 0.59 4.93
C MET A 730 30.14 0.80 5.74
N ASP A 731 31.29 0.28 5.28
CA ASP A 731 32.57 0.54 5.96
C ASP A 731 32.96 2.03 5.93
N ASN A 732 32.72 2.71 4.80
CA ASN A 732 32.95 4.14 4.69
C ASN A 732 32.03 4.95 5.64
N ALA A 733 30.75 4.59 5.73
CA ALA A 733 29.81 5.20 6.67
C ALA A 733 30.27 4.97 8.12
N ARG A 734 30.65 3.74 8.48
CA ARG A 734 31.15 3.39 9.82
C ARG A 734 32.39 4.18 10.24
N ARG A 735 33.34 4.39 9.31
CA ARG A 735 34.59 5.10 9.62
C ARG A 735 34.43 6.62 9.65
N LYS A 736 33.50 7.18 8.87
CA LYS A 736 33.36 8.63 8.69
C LYS A 736 32.17 9.26 9.41
N GLY A 737 31.11 8.48 9.64
CA GLY A 737 29.92 8.94 10.34
C GLY A 737 30.22 9.18 11.81
N LYS A 738 29.97 10.39 12.30
CA LYS A 738 30.20 10.77 13.69
C LYS A 738 28.97 10.57 14.56
N VAL A 739 27.79 10.62 13.94
CA VAL A 739 26.49 10.43 14.59
C VAL A 739 25.70 9.26 13.97
N LEU A 740 26.41 8.37 13.26
CA LEU A 740 25.86 7.10 12.79
C LEU A 740 25.54 6.20 13.99
N LYS A 741 24.27 5.83 14.13
CA LYS A 741 23.78 4.98 15.23
C LYS A 741 23.62 3.51 14.86
N GLY A 742 23.53 3.21 13.56
CA GLY A 742 23.09 1.89 13.15
C GLY A 742 22.99 1.64 11.67
N ILE A 743 22.42 0.48 11.35
CA ILE A 743 22.07 0.06 10.00
C ILE A 743 20.63 -0.44 9.97
N GLY A 744 20.00 -0.50 8.80
CA GLY A 744 18.68 -1.12 8.68
C GLY A 744 18.29 -1.55 7.27
N ILE A 745 17.22 -2.33 7.19
CA ILE A 745 16.59 -2.69 5.92
C ILE A 745 15.27 -1.93 5.80
N THR A 746 14.99 -1.35 4.64
CA THR A 746 13.78 -0.58 4.34
C THR A 746 13.10 -1.01 3.04
N PRO A 747 13.00 -2.31 2.72
CA PRO A 747 12.38 -2.75 1.48
C PRO A 747 10.88 -2.51 1.47
N GLU A 748 10.36 -1.98 0.36
CA GLU A 748 8.91 -1.88 0.22
C GLU A 748 8.26 -3.26 0.16
N GLY A 749 8.87 -4.21 -0.54
CA GLY A 749 8.55 -5.63 -0.41
C GLY A 749 9.81 -6.44 -0.16
N THR A 750 9.74 -7.38 0.78
CA THR A 750 10.87 -8.22 1.17
C THR A 750 10.69 -9.65 0.65
N ASN A 751 11.46 -10.63 1.15
CA ASN A 751 11.50 -12.01 0.67
C ASN A 751 12.12 -12.20 -0.72
N GLY A 752 13.05 -11.32 -1.12
CA GLY A 752 13.95 -11.53 -2.26
C GLY A 752 15.43 -11.47 -1.87
N ASN A 753 16.33 -11.82 -2.80
CA ASN A 753 17.77 -11.56 -2.69
C ASN A 753 18.44 -11.96 -1.35
N PRO A 754 18.29 -13.22 -0.87
CA PRO A 754 18.78 -13.66 0.45
C PRO A 754 20.28 -13.39 0.69
N VAL A 755 21.11 -13.46 -0.35
CA VAL A 755 22.56 -13.17 -0.27
C VAL A 755 22.85 -11.73 0.21
N VAL A 756 21.99 -10.78 -0.14
CA VAL A 756 22.13 -9.37 0.22
C VAL A 756 21.86 -9.19 1.70
N PHE A 757 20.73 -9.72 2.18
CA PHE A 757 20.34 -9.61 3.57
C PHE A 757 21.25 -10.40 4.51
N ASP A 758 21.73 -11.58 4.10
CA ASP A 758 22.69 -12.36 4.88
C ASP A 758 24.01 -11.59 5.08
N LEU A 759 24.55 -10.99 4.02
CA LEU A 759 25.75 -10.15 4.09
C LEU A 759 25.50 -8.87 4.90
N PHE A 760 24.38 -8.20 4.65
CA PHE A 760 24.04 -6.93 5.29
C PHE A 760 23.95 -7.07 6.81
N TRP A 761 23.25 -8.09 7.31
CA TRP A 761 23.14 -8.31 8.75
C TRP A 761 24.43 -8.78 9.39
N GLU A 762 25.28 -9.51 8.67
CA GLU A 762 26.60 -9.86 9.16
C GLU A 762 27.50 -8.63 9.35
N MET A 763 27.36 -7.62 8.49
CA MET A 763 28.08 -6.35 8.64
C MET A 763 27.69 -5.59 9.93
N ALA A 764 26.54 -5.87 10.54
CA ALA A 764 26.16 -5.30 11.84
C ALA A 764 27.07 -5.77 13.00
N TRP A 765 27.85 -6.83 12.80
CA TRP A 765 28.69 -7.47 13.82
C TRP A 765 30.17 -7.51 13.43
N ARG A 766 30.57 -6.65 12.49
CA ARG A 766 31.92 -6.56 11.94
C ARG A 766 32.50 -5.16 12.12
N THR A 767 33.79 -5.10 12.45
CA THR A 767 34.58 -3.84 12.48
C THR A 767 35.49 -3.68 11.27
N SER A 768 35.45 -4.62 10.33
CA SER A 768 36.17 -4.58 9.05
C SER A 768 35.44 -5.38 7.96
N PRO A 769 35.58 -4.99 6.68
CA PRO A 769 35.04 -5.76 5.55
C PRO A 769 35.46 -7.25 5.54
N PRO A 770 34.59 -8.19 5.15
CA PRO A 770 34.98 -9.57 4.84
C PRO A 770 35.87 -9.68 3.60
N ASP A 771 36.61 -10.79 3.51
CA ASP A 771 37.05 -11.32 2.23
C ASP A 771 35.82 -11.86 1.49
N MET A 772 35.47 -11.25 0.36
CA MET A 772 34.25 -11.57 -0.37
C MET A 772 34.30 -12.94 -1.05
N ASP A 773 35.47 -13.40 -1.51
CA ASP A 773 35.59 -14.71 -2.15
C ASP A 773 35.45 -15.81 -1.10
N PHE A 774 36.05 -15.63 0.07
CA PHE A 774 35.86 -16.53 1.20
C PHE A 774 34.40 -16.50 1.70
N TRP A 775 33.82 -15.32 1.86
CA TRP A 775 32.44 -15.18 2.33
C TRP A 775 31.43 -15.83 1.38
N LEU A 776 31.58 -15.64 0.07
CA LEU A 776 30.70 -16.25 -0.94
C LEU A 776 30.84 -17.77 -0.99
N ARG A 777 32.06 -18.30 -0.77
CA ARG A 777 32.27 -19.75 -0.65
C ARG A 777 31.49 -20.32 0.54
N GLU A 778 31.66 -19.71 1.71
CA GLU A 778 30.95 -20.12 2.92
C GLU A 778 29.44 -19.94 2.77
N TYR A 779 28.99 -18.91 2.03
CA TYR A 779 27.57 -18.65 1.75
C TYR A 779 26.97 -19.77 0.91
N ALA A 780 27.60 -20.11 -0.22
CA ALA A 780 27.15 -21.20 -1.07
C ALA A 780 27.10 -22.52 -0.29
N GLN A 781 28.13 -22.79 0.52
CA GLN A 781 28.22 -24.03 1.29
C GLN A 781 27.05 -24.18 2.29
N ARG A 782 26.82 -23.18 3.15
CA ARG A 782 25.75 -23.26 4.17
C ARG A 782 24.35 -23.15 3.57
N ARG A 783 24.20 -22.44 2.45
CA ARG A 783 22.91 -22.29 1.76
C ARG A 783 22.42 -23.60 1.15
N TYR A 784 23.34 -24.36 0.56
CA TYR A 784 23.00 -25.60 -0.13
C TYR A 784 23.24 -26.85 0.72
N GLY A 785 24.02 -26.74 1.80
CA GLY A 785 24.43 -27.86 2.65
C GLY A 785 25.52 -28.73 2.03
N LEU A 786 26.22 -28.22 1.01
CA LEU A 786 27.15 -28.97 0.17
C LEU A 786 28.38 -28.12 -0.16
N ALA A 787 29.56 -28.73 -0.23
CA ALA A 787 30.81 -28.03 -0.55
C ALA A 787 31.16 -28.14 -2.05
N ASP A 788 30.27 -27.66 -2.93
CA ASP A 788 30.40 -27.86 -4.37
C ASP A 788 31.14 -26.72 -5.08
N GLN A 789 32.11 -27.11 -5.92
CA GLN A 789 33.00 -26.16 -6.59
C GLN A 789 32.28 -25.32 -7.65
N ALA A 790 31.36 -25.91 -8.43
CA ALA A 790 30.71 -25.19 -9.53
C ALA A 790 29.74 -24.11 -9.00
N SER A 791 28.99 -24.40 -7.95
CA SER A 791 28.13 -23.44 -7.26
C SER A 791 28.91 -22.21 -6.76
N PHE A 792 30.08 -22.40 -6.14
CA PHE A 792 30.95 -21.29 -5.75
C PHE A 792 31.48 -20.50 -6.95
N GLU A 793 31.94 -21.17 -8.01
CA GLU A 793 32.39 -20.50 -9.23
C GLU A 793 31.27 -19.67 -9.89
N ALA A 794 30.03 -20.18 -9.88
CA ALA A 794 28.87 -19.46 -10.36
C ALA A 794 28.57 -18.19 -9.53
N TRP A 795 28.65 -18.27 -8.21
CA TRP A 795 28.46 -17.11 -7.33
C TRP A 795 29.47 -15.99 -7.59
N LYS A 796 30.73 -16.30 -7.93
CA LYS A 796 31.71 -15.29 -8.37
C LYS A 796 31.33 -14.63 -9.70
N LEU A 797 30.62 -15.32 -10.58
CA LEU A 797 30.11 -14.75 -11.83
C LEU A 797 28.87 -13.88 -11.57
N PHE A 798 27.99 -14.28 -10.65
CA PHE A 798 26.83 -13.49 -10.24
C PHE A 798 27.23 -12.20 -9.53
N GLU A 799 28.26 -12.25 -8.68
CA GLU A 799 28.84 -11.07 -8.03
C GLU A 799 29.44 -10.05 -9.03
N LYS A 800 29.92 -10.52 -10.19
CA LYS A 800 30.40 -9.65 -11.28
C LYS A 800 29.28 -9.13 -12.19
N THR A 801 28.07 -9.66 -12.06
CA THR A 801 26.94 -9.38 -12.95
C THR A 801 25.74 -8.84 -12.16
N VAL A 802 24.74 -9.68 -11.90
CA VAL A 802 23.45 -9.29 -11.31
C VAL A 802 23.59 -8.74 -9.88
N TYR A 803 24.60 -9.19 -9.14
CA TYR A 803 24.95 -8.69 -7.80
C TYR A 803 26.13 -7.71 -7.79
N GLY A 804 26.61 -7.28 -8.96
CA GLY A 804 27.78 -6.40 -9.12
C GLY A 804 27.51 -5.05 -9.76
N VAL A 805 26.39 -4.89 -10.47
CA VAL A 805 26.10 -3.70 -11.27
C VAL A 805 24.91 -2.89 -10.74
N GLU A 806 25.01 -1.58 -10.89
CA GLU A 806 23.98 -0.63 -10.51
C GLU A 806 22.80 -0.63 -11.48
N SER A 807 21.61 -0.93 -10.94
CA SER A 807 20.34 -0.56 -11.55
C SER A 807 20.13 0.95 -11.39
N TYR A 808 19.32 1.54 -12.28
CA TYR A 808 19.15 2.99 -12.36
C TYR A 808 18.73 3.64 -11.03
N ASP A 809 17.86 3.00 -10.27
CA ASP A 809 17.34 3.50 -8.98
C ASP A 809 17.94 2.77 -7.77
N GLY A 810 18.90 1.87 -8.00
CA GLY A 810 19.54 1.05 -6.97
C GLY A 810 18.64 -0.02 -6.33
N THR A 811 17.59 -0.46 -7.04
CA THR A 811 16.71 -1.56 -6.61
C THR A 811 16.51 -2.62 -7.69
N THR A 812 15.65 -3.60 -7.41
CA THR A 812 15.19 -4.59 -8.38
C THR A 812 14.64 -3.94 -9.65
N LYS A 813 15.23 -4.32 -10.78
CA LYS A 813 14.93 -3.83 -12.12
C LYS A 813 13.51 -4.20 -12.55
N ASN A 814 12.86 -3.30 -13.26
CA ASN A 814 11.57 -3.55 -13.87
C ASN A 814 11.67 -4.43 -15.15
N ASN A 815 10.67 -5.26 -15.40
CA ASN A 815 10.67 -6.25 -16.50
C ASN A 815 9.60 -5.92 -17.53
N VAL A 816 9.93 -5.95 -18.83
CA VAL A 816 8.96 -5.63 -19.91
C VAL A 816 7.70 -6.50 -19.83
N ILE A 817 7.84 -7.75 -19.43
CA ILE A 817 6.72 -8.70 -19.36
C ILE A 817 5.68 -8.34 -18.29
N ASN A 818 6.04 -7.54 -17.28
CA ASN A 818 5.19 -7.14 -16.17
C ASN A 818 4.62 -5.72 -16.31
N GLU A 819 4.84 -5.09 -17.46
CA GLU A 819 4.35 -3.75 -17.75
C GLU A 819 3.05 -3.77 -18.56
N ASN A 820 2.40 -2.61 -18.62
CA ASN A 820 1.25 -2.44 -19.51
C ASN A 820 1.66 -2.75 -20.95
N ALA A 821 0.90 -3.61 -21.64
CA ALA A 821 1.24 -4.07 -22.98
C ALA A 821 1.33 -2.89 -23.97
N SER A 822 2.57 -2.49 -24.26
CA SER A 822 2.92 -1.35 -25.10
C SER A 822 4.28 -1.58 -25.77
N LEU A 823 4.33 -1.45 -27.10
CA LEU A 823 5.55 -1.41 -27.92
C LEU A 823 6.14 0.01 -28.02
N GLU A 824 5.54 0.99 -27.36
CA GLU A 824 6.01 2.38 -27.24
C GLU A 824 6.15 2.75 -25.77
N MET A 825 6.76 1.86 -24.99
CA MET A 825 6.99 2.07 -23.56
C MET A 825 7.66 3.43 -23.30
N GLY A 826 6.88 4.34 -22.74
CA GLY A 826 7.28 5.63 -22.21
C GLY A 826 6.87 5.69 -20.75
N TYR A 827 7.82 6.09 -19.89
CA TYR A 827 7.72 6.38 -18.46
C TYR A 827 6.33 6.19 -17.81
N CYS A 828 6.10 5.05 -17.17
CA CYS A 828 5.03 4.93 -16.16
C CYS A 828 5.59 4.60 -14.77
N THR A 829 6.76 3.95 -14.64
CA THR A 829 7.40 3.64 -13.33
C THR A 829 8.94 3.56 -13.41
N GLY A 830 9.58 4.38 -14.26
CA GLY A 830 11.05 4.41 -14.40
C GLY A 830 11.58 3.35 -15.38
N GLY A 831 11.32 3.57 -16.68
CA GLY A 831 11.65 2.66 -17.78
C GLY A 831 13.14 2.34 -17.95
N TYR A 832 13.66 1.45 -17.11
CA TYR A 832 15.02 0.91 -17.16
C TYR A 832 14.99 -0.62 -17.21
N TYR A 833 14.34 -1.16 -18.24
CA TYR A 833 14.36 -2.60 -18.50
C TYR A 833 15.64 -3.06 -19.22
N LYS A 834 16.70 -2.25 -19.31
CA LYS A 834 18.01 -2.71 -19.85
C LYS A 834 18.91 -3.17 -18.72
N ILE A 835 19.56 -4.32 -18.90
CA ILE A 835 20.59 -4.78 -17.96
C ILE A 835 21.89 -3.98 -18.13
N GLY A 836 22.54 -3.65 -17.01
CA GLY A 836 23.83 -2.95 -17.00
C GLY A 836 25.05 -3.87 -17.03
N TYR A 837 24.86 -5.19 -16.96
CA TYR A 837 25.93 -6.19 -16.90
C TYR A 837 26.03 -7.03 -18.17
N ASP A 838 27.11 -7.80 -18.28
CA ASP A 838 27.33 -8.71 -19.39
C ASP A 838 26.42 -9.95 -19.30
N ARG A 839 25.50 -10.05 -20.27
CA ARG A 839 24.58 -11.18 -20.42
C ARG A 839 25.30 -12.52 -20.58
N GLU A 840 26.37 -12.57 -21.37
CA GLU A 840 27.05 -13.85 -21.64
C GLU A 840 27.78 -14.35 -20.40
N LEU A 841 28.33 -13.42 -19.62
CA LEU A 841 28.93 -13.71 -18.32
C LEU A 841 27.89 -14.24 -17.32
N PHE A 842 26.70 -13.63 -17.27
CA PHE A 842 25.60 -14.09 -16.43
C PHE A 842 25.11 -15.48 -16.87
N GLU A 843 24.86 -15.68 -18.16
CA GLU A 843 24.44 -16.97 -18.72
C GLU A 843 25.48 -18.07 -18.50
N ARG A 844 26.78 -17.74 -18.49
CA ARG A 844 27.85 -18.66 -18.10
C ARG A 844 27.72 -19.04 -16.63
N GLY A 845 27.46 -18.07 -15.73
CA GLY A 845 27.17 -18.34 -14.33
C GLY A 845 25.99 -19.29 -14.14
N VAL A 846 24.89 -19.08 -14.86
CA VAL A 846 23.73 -19.99 -14.83
C VAL A 846 24.11 -21.39 -15.29
N LYS A 847 24.85 -21.53 -16.39
CA LYS A 847 25.31 -22.85 -16.88
C LYS A 847 26.19 -23.57 -15.84
N THR A 848 27.15 -22.85 -15.26
CA THR A 848 28.04 -23.40 -14.22
C THR A 848 27.23 -23.79 -12.97
N PHE A 849 26.28 -22.97 -12.53
CA PHE A 849 25.41 -23.33 -11.39
C PHE A 849 24.62 -24.62 -11.63
N MET A 850 24.11 -24.80 -12.85
CA MET A 850 23.35 -25.99 -13.22
C MET A 850 24.19 -27.27 -13.34
N GLU A 851 25.53 -27.20 -13.27
CA GLU A 851 26.39 -28.39 -13.22
C GLU A 851 26.17 -29.19 -11.92
N ASP A 852 25.83 -28.51 -10.82
CA ASP A 852 25.55 -29.11 -9.51
C ASP A 852 24.06 -29.43 -9.29
N TYR A 853 23.19 -29.25 -10.30
CA TYR A 853 21.74 -29.28 -10.12
C TYR A 853 21.21 -30.60 -9.52
N GLU A 854 21.84 -31.74 -9.83
CA GLU A 854 21.43 -33.04 -9.26
C GLU A 854 21.54 -33.09 -7.74
N ALA A 855 22.47 -32.35 -7.14
CA ALA A 855 22.57 -32.22 -5.69
C ALA A 855 21.68 -31.08 -5.17
N LEU A 856 21.64 -29.95 -5.89
CA LEU A 856 20.86 -28.76 -5.51
C LEU A 856 19.35 -28.98 -5.48
N LYS A 857 18.80 -29.91 -6.26
CA LYS A 857 17.35 -30.20 -6.30
C LYS A 857 16.79 -30.73 -4.98
N HIS A 858 17.65 -31.17 -4.05
CA HIS A 858 17.28 -31.61 -2.71
C HIS A 858 17.43 -30.50 -1.65
N SER A 859 17.95 -29.34 -2.04
CA SER A 859 18.09 -28.16 -1.19
C SER A 859 17.00 -27.14 -1.52
N GLU A 860 16.27 -26.68 -0.51
CA GLU A 860 15.29 -25.60 -0.65
C GLU A 860 15.95 -24.32 -1.24
N GLY A 861 17.14 -23.96 -0.74
CA GLY A 861 17.90 -22.82 -1.26
C GLY A 861 18.37 -23.04 -2.71
N GLY A 862 18.73 -24.28 -3.07
CA GLY A 862 19.11 -24.68 -4.43
C GLY A 862 17.98 -24.58 -5.44
N ILE A 863 16.78 -25.04 -5.06
CA ILE A 863 15.54 -24.90 -5.86
C ILE A 863 15.20 -23.42 -6.05
N TYR A 864 15.16 -22.65 -4.96
CA TYR A 864 14.85 -21.21 -5.00
C TYR A 864 15.80 -20.46 -5.95
N ASP A 865 17.11 -20.64 -5.80
CA ASP A 865 18.09 -19.91 -6.63
C ASP A 865 18.04 -20.37 -8.10
N THR A 866 17.75 -21.65 -8.35
CA THR A 866 17.55 -22.16 -9.72
C THR A 866 16.36 -21.46 -10.37
N VAL A 867 15.23 -21.35 -9.68
CA VAL A 867 14.03 -20.67 -10.20
C VAL A 867 14.35 -19.22 -10.57
N ASP A 868 14.96 -18.46 -9.66
CA ASP A 868 15.27 -17.05 -9.88
C ASP A 868 16.29 -16.83 -11.01
N LEU A 869 17.34 -17.66 -11.09
CA LEU A 869 18.35 -17.58 -12.15
C LEU A 869 17.77 -17.88 -13.54
N LEU A 870 16.91 -18.91 -13.64
CA LEU A 870 16.25 -19.27 -14.89
C LEU A 870 15.22 -18.21 -15.31
N ARG A 871 14.47 -17.69 -14.35
CA ARG A 871 13.54 -16.57 -14.56
C ARG A 871 14.28 -15.34 -15.09
N MET A 872 15.37 -14.96 -14.45
CA MET A 872 16.17 -13.81 -14.88
C MET A 872 16.74 -14.02 -16.30
N THR A 873 17.08 -15.26 -16.66
CA THR A 873 17.49 -15.60 -18.04
C THR A 873 16.38 -15.32 -19.05
N LEU A 874 15.13 -15.66 -18.71
CA LEU A 874 13.96 -15.45 -19.58
C LEU A 874 13.57 -13.96 -19.68
N THR A 875 13.58 -13.22 -18.57
CA THR A 875 13.22 -11.80 -18.57
C THR A 875 14.21 -10.99 -19.42
N ILE A 876 15.51 -11.28 -19.31
CA ILE A 876 16.55 -10.69 -20.18
C ILE A 876 16.29 -11.02 -21.66
N ALA A 877 15.92 -12.26 -21.98
CA ALA A 877 15.61 -12.64 -23.36
C ALA A 877 14.38 -11.90 -23.90
N CYS A 878 13.35 -11.69 -23.07
CA CYS A 878 12.17 -10.90 -23.42
C CYS A 878 12.51 -9.43 -23.72
N ASP A 879 13.44 -8.82 -22.99
CA ASP A 879 13.91 -7.45 -23.27
C ASP A 879 14.51 -7.36 -24.70
N ASP A 880 15.31 -8.34 -25.10
CA ASP A 880 15.90 -8.37 -26.44
C ASP A 880 14.84 -8.64 -27.54
N TYR A 881 13.89 -9.54 -27.28
CA TYR A 881 12.77 -9.76 -28.21
C TYR A 881 11.91 -8.51 -28.37
N PHE A 882 11.69 -7.78 -27.27
CA PHE A 882 10.95 -6.53 -27.28
C PHE A 882 11.61 -5.49 -28.21
N GLU A 883 12.95 -5.34 -28.15
CA GLU A 883 13.67 -4.43 -29.06
C GLU A 883 13.48 -4.79 -30.54
N VAL A 884 13.45 -6.08 -30.87
CA VAL A 884 13.16 -6.55 -32.25
C VAL A 884 11.70 -6.31 -32.63
N LEU A 885 10.76 -6.56 -31.71
CA LEU A 885 9.32 -6.42 -31.94
C LEU A 885 8.90 -4.98 -32.26
N LYS A 886 9.42 -4.00 -31.50
CA LYS A 886 9.16 -2.57 -31.73
C LYS A 886 9.51 -2.16 -33.17
N ARG A 887 10.68 -2.58 -33.62
CA ARG A 887 11.20 -2.25 -34.95
C ARG A 887 10.49 -3.03 -36.05
N ALA A 888 10.20 -4.31 -35.83
CA ALA A 888 9.44 -5.13 -36.77
C ALA A 888 8.04 -4.56 -37.03
N ARG A 889 7.35 -4.11 -35.96
CA ARG A 889 6.09 -3.36 -36.09
C ARG A 889 6.28 -2.11 -36.95
N ALA A 890 7.24 -1.25 -36.61
CA ALA A 890 7.46 0.03 -37.30
C ALA A 890 7.85 -0.15 -38.79
N LEU A 891 8.51 -1.26 -39.14
CA LEU A 891 8.89 -1.62 -40.51
C LEU A 891 7.78 -2.33 -41.29
N GLY A 892 6.70 -2.77 -40.65
CA GLY A 892 5.69 -3.62 -41.28
C GLY A 892 6.15 -5.07 -41.50
N ASP A 893 7.21 -5.52 -40.81
CA ASP A 893 7.80 -6.84 -40.98
C ASP A 893 7.06 -7.90 -40.16
N ARG A 894 6.00 -8.44 -40.77
CA ARG A 894 5.14 -9.46 -40.15
C ARG A 894 5.89 -10.75 -39.80
N THR A 895 6.83 -11.19 -40.63
CA THR A 895 7.52 -12.47 -40.44
C THR A 895 8.38 -12.41 -39.18
N THR A 896 9.19 -11.36 -39.06
CA THR A 896 9.99 -11.11 -37.86
C THR A 896 9.10 -10.87 -36.65
N PHE A 897 8.04 -10.06 -36.79
CA PHE A 897 7.12 -9.78 -35.69
C PHE A 897 6.48 -11.06 -35.13
N ARG A 898 5.96 -11.94 -36.00
CA ARG A 898 5.36 -13.22 -35.60
C ARG A 898 6.36 -14.11 -34.88
N LYS A 899 7.55 -14.32 -35.46
CA LYS A 899 8.61 -15.16 -34.87
C LYS A 899 8.95 -14.72 -33.45
N TYR A 900 9.18 -13.43 -33.23
CA TYR A 900 9.63 -12.94 -31.93
C TYR A 900 8.49 -12.73 -30.93
N SER A 901 7.25 -12.51 -31.37
CA SER A 901 6.09 -12.47 -30.46
C SER A 901 5.76 -13.86 -29.93
N GLU A 902 5.86 -14.90 -30.76
CA GLU A 902 5.74 -16.29 -30.30
C GLU A 902 6.83 -16.66 -29.29
N LYS A 903 8.10 -16.24 -29.52
CA LYS A 903 9.19 -16.43 -28.55
C LYS A 903 8.97 -15.66 -27.23
N PHE A 904 8.50 -14.41 -27.30
CA PHE A 904 8.21 -13.59 -26.12
C PHE A 904 7.12 -14.23 -25.26
N LEU A 905 5.98 -14.63 -25.87
CA LEU A 905 4.90 -15.28 -25.15
C LEU A 905 5.31 -16.66 -24.61
N SER A 906 6.17 -17.40 -25.32
CA SER A 906 6.73 -18.66 -24.83
C SER A 906 7.60 -18.47 -23.58
N ALA A 907 8.43 -17.43 -23.56
CA ALA A 907 9.25 -17.12 -22.39
C ALA A 907 8.39 -16.69 -21.19
N MET A 908 7.31 -15.92 -21.39
CA MET A 908 6.37 -15.59 -20.32
C MET A 908 5.71 -16.83 -19.70
N LYS A 909 5.31 -17.81 -20.52
CA LYS A 909 4.76 -19.08 -20.02
C LYS A 909 5.78 -19.86 -19.20
N LEU A 910 7.04 -19.88 -19.62
CA LEU A 910 8.12 -20.50 -18.84
C LEU A 910 8.38 -19.75 -17.52
N VAL A 911 8.23 -18.41 -17.49
CA VAL A 911 8.29 -17.65 -16.24
C VAL A 911 7.16 -18.08 -15.29
N SER A 912 5.92 -18.19 -15.78
CA SER A 912 4.78 -18.71 -14.99
C SER A 912 5.06 -20.12 -14.45
N GLU A 913 5.54 -21.01 -15.32
CA GLU A 913 5.87 -22.40 -14.95
C GLU A 913 7.00 -22.46 -13.89
N LEU A 914 8.03 -21.63 -13.99
CA LEU A 914 9.10 -21.55 -12.98
C LEU A 914 8.58 -21.08 -11.62
N SER A 915 7.59 -20.19 -11.58
CA SER A 915 6.99 -19.73 -10.33
C SER A 915 6.25 -20.84 -9.58
N THR A 916 5.91 -21.94 -10.25
CA THR A 916 5.20 -23.05 -9.60
C THR A 916 6.04 -23.79 -8.56
N TYR A 917 7.37 -23.70 -8.60
CA TYR A 917 8.27 -24.44 -7.68
C TYR A 917 8.57 -23.67 -6.39
N ASN A 918 7.92 -22.55 -6.15
CA ASN A 918 8.06 -21.76 -4.94
C ASN A 918 6.67 -21.36 -4.41
N GLU A 919 6.33 -21.82 -3.21
CA GLU A 919 5.01 -21.58 -2.61
C GLU A 919 4.70 -20.10 -2.39
N ASP A 920 5.72 -19.27 -2.14
CA ASP A 920 5.56 -17.83 -1.96
C ASP A 920 5.38 -17.07 -3.29
N GLU A 921 5.45 -17.78 -4.42
CA GLU A 921 5.26 -17.25 -5.78
C GLU A 921 3.98 -17.77 -6.45
N LEU A 922 3.09 -18.35 -5.67
CA LEU A 922 1.77 -18.79 -6.12
C LEU A 922 0.74 -17.71 -5.78
N LEU A 923 0.00 -17.22 -6.79
CA LEU A 923 -1.08 -16.27 -6.55
C LEU A 923 -2.15 -16.85 -5.60
N GLY A 924 -2.38 -18.17 -5.67
CA GLY A 924 -3.31 -18.86 -4.77
C GLY A 924 -2.88 -18.80 -3.31
N ASN A 925 -1.58 -18.79 -3.01
CA ASN A 925 -1.11 -18.58 -1.64
C ASN A 925 -1.15 -17.12 -1.23
N TRP A 926 -0.84 -16.17 -2.12
CA TRP A 926 -0.98 -14.76 -1.81
C TRP A 926 -2.42 -14.39 -1.40
N ILE A 927 -3.41 -14.82 -2.18
CA ILE A 927 -4.84 -14.61 -1.87
C ILE A 927 -5.26 -15.49 -0.70
N GLY A 928 -4.81 -16.75 -0.69
CA GLY A 928 -5.18 -17.75 0.31
C GLY A 928 -4.76 -17.39 1.72
N ARG A 929 -3.68 -16.62 1.93
CA ARG A 929 -3.26 -16.15 3.27
C ARG A 929 -4.35 -15.36 3.99
N GLY A 930 -5.19 -14.62 3.27
CA GLY A 930 -6.34 -13.94 3.87
C GLY A 930 -7.36 -14.94 4.43
N VAL A 931 -7.62 -16.02 3.70
CA VAL A 931 -8.49 -17.12 4.16
C VAL A 931 -7.85 -17.89 5.31
N ASP A 932 -6.56 -18.22 5.21
CA ASP A 932 -5.87 -18.93 6.29
C ASP A 932 -5.89 -18.14 7.60
N PHE A 933 -5.82 -16.81 7.52
CA PHE A 933 -5.94 -15.93 8.69
C PHE A 933 -7.34 -16.00 9.32
N THR A 934 -8.40 -16.01 8.50
CA THR A 934 -9.80 -16.04 9.00
C THR A 934 -10.27 -17.43 9.44
N GLU A 935 -9.56 -18.48 9.02
CA GLU A 935 -9.80 -19.88 9.44
C GLU A 935 -8.89 -20.33 10.59
N ASP A 936 -7.96 -19.48 11.03
CA ASP A 936 -7.09 -19.76 12.18
C ASP A 936 -7.92 -19.87 13.47
N GLU A 937 -7.67 -20.90 14.29
CA GLU A 937 -8.40 -21.09 15.55
C GLU A 937 -8.20 -19.95 16.57
N ARG A 938 -7.17 -19.11 16.36
CA ARG A 938 -6.85 -17.95 17.19
C ARG A 938 -7.58 -16.68 16.77
N THR A 939 -8.34 -16.68 15.67
CA THR A 939 -9.06 -15.51 15.15
C THR A 939 -10.58 -15.64 15.28
N GLY A 940 -11.27 -14.50 15.13
CA GLY A 940 -12.72 -14.40 15.24
C GLY A 940 -13.46 -14.81 13.97
N HIS A 941 -14.78 -14.57 13.97
CA HIS A 941 -15.61 -14.85 12.80
C HIS A 941 -15.52 -13.73 11.76
N TYR A 942 -15.43 -14.13 10.48
CA TYR A 942 -15.44 -13.26 9.31
C TYR A 942 -16.57 -13.65 8.37
N ALA A 943 -17.30 -12.65 7.87
CA ALA A 943 -18.44 -12.85 6.97
C ALA A 943 -18.03 -12.84 5.49
N GLY A 944 -18.95 -13.26 4.61
CA GLY A 944 -18.70 -13.30 3.17
C GLY A 944 -18.21 -11.99 2.54
N PHE A 945 -18.67 -10.83 3.04
CA PHE A 945 -18.17 -9.51 2.61
C PHE A 945 -16.68 -9.34 2.92
N ASP A 946 -16.22 -9.78 4.09
CA ASP A 946 -14.84 -9.60 4.53
C ASP A 946 -13.90 -10.41 3.64
N LEU A 947 -14.26 -11.67 3.36
CA LEU A 947 -13.50 -12.56 2.50
C LEU A 947 -13.40 -12.03 1.06
N ASP A 948 -14.51 -11.52 0.50
CA ASP A 948 -14.51 -10.89 -0.82
C ASP A 948 -13.61 -9.63 -0.85
N MET A 949 -13.69 -8.78 0.18
CA MET A 949 -12.86 -7.58 0.26
C MET A 949 -11.37 -7.90 0.43
N MET A 950 -11.00 -8.92 1.22
CA MET A 950 -9.62 -9.42 1.31
C MET A 950 -9.11 -9.89 -0.06
N ALA A 951 -9.91 -10.67 -0.79
CA ALA A 951 -9.55 -11.15 -2.13
C ALA A 951 -9.41 -9.99 -3.15
N TYR A 952 -10.32 -9.01 -3.12
CA TYR A 952 -10.21 -7.80 -3.93
C TYR A 952 -8.92 -7.04 -3.60
N ASN A 953 -8.68 -6.74 -2.33
CA ASN A 953 -7.50 -6.01 -1.86
C ASN A 953 -6.21 -6.72 -2.31
N ALA A 954 -6.13 -8.04 -2.13
CA ALA A 954 -4.99 -8.87 -2.52
C ALA A 954 -4.67 -8.78 -4.02
N LYS A 955 -5.70 -8.87 -4.89
CA LYS A 955 -5.51 -8.84 -6.34
C LYS A 955 -5.29 -7.43 -6.88
N ILE A 956 -6.06 -6.46 -6.39
CA ILE A 956 -5.97 -5.06 -6.81
C ILE A 956 -4.55 -4.55 -6.54
N LEU A 957 -4.01 -4.75 -5.33
CA LEU A 957 -2.68 -4.26 -4.94
C LEU A 957 -1.57 -4.68 -5.92
N LEU A 958 -1.53 -5.96 -6.33
CA LEU A 958 -0.49 -6.50 -7.22
C LEU A 958 -0.65 -6.09 -8.70
N THR A 959 -1.80 -5.56 -9.09
CA THR A 959 -2.17 -5.31 -10.49
C THR A 959 -2.44 -3.84 -10.75
N VAL A 960 -3.71 -3.45 -10.83
CA VAL A 960 -4.14 -2.08 -11.12
C VAL A 960 -3.89 -1.11 -9.96
N TRP A 961 -3.52 -1.64 -8.79
CA TRP A 961 -3.26 -0.97 -7.50
C TRP A 961 -4.48 -0.34 -6.87
N ALA A 962 -5.34 0.26 -7.68
CA ALA A 962 -6.67 0.74 -7.35
C ALA A 962 -7.46 1.05 -8.63
N SER A 963 -8.68 1.58 -8.49
CA SER A 963 -9.35 2.28 -9.57
C SER A 963 -8.74 3.68 -9.83
N ALA A 964 -7.42 3.83 -9.71
CA ALA A 964 -6.61 5.05 -9.84
C ALA A 964 -5.34 4.73 -10.69
N PRO A 965 -4.61 5.74 -11.22
CA PRO A 965 -3.59 5.51 -12.26
C PRO A 965 -2.21 5.05 -11.74
N ILE A 966 -2.15 4.08 -10.81
CA ILE A 966 -0.88 3.51 -10.27
C ILE A 966 -0.66 2.05 -10.71
N THR A 967 -1.03 1.74 -11.95
CA THR A 967 -1.06 0.36 -12.46
C THR A 967 0.33 -0.28 -12.51
N ASN A 968 0.40 -1.55 -12.11
CA ASN A 968 1.54 -2.47 -12.09
C ASN A 968 2.72 -2.04 -11.21
N TYR A 969 2.53 -1.11 -10.26
CA TYR A 969 3.61 -0.69 -9.36
C TYR A 969 4.17 -1.86 -8.53
N ALA A 970 3.28 -2.68 -7.98
CA ALA A 970 3.60 -3.83 -7.14
C ALA A 970 3.58 -5.16 -7.90
N ASN A 971 3.94 -5.11 -9.19
CA ASN A 971 3.87 -6.28 -10.06
C ASN A 971 4.71 -7.47 -9.52
N ARG A 972 4.20 -8.69 -9.73
CA ARG A 972 4.86 -9.94 -9.35
C ARG A 972 4.92 -10.89 -10.53
N GLN A 973 5.88 -11.82 -10.48
CA GLN A 973 5.96 -12.96 -11.39
C GLN A 973 5.41 -14.22 -10.71
N PHE A 974 4.14 -14.19 -10.33
CA PHE A 974 3.47 -15.33 -9.69
C PHE A 974 2.77 -16.24 -10.70
N ASP A 975 2.72 -17.54 -10.39
CA ASP A 975 1.83 -18.47 -11.10
C ASP A 975 0.38 -17.99 -10.99
N GLY A 976 -0.40 -18.18 -12.06
CA GLY A 976 -1.75 -17.63 -12.20
C GLY A 976 -1.79 -16.14 -12.56
N LEU A 977 -1.01 -15.29 -11.89
CA LEU A 977 -0.92 -13.86 -12.23
C LEU A 977 -0.25 -13.65 -13.60
N MET A 978 0.85 -14.36 -13.86
CA MET A 978 1.54 -14.27 -15.14
C MET A 978 0.66 -14.69 -16.31
N ASP A 979 -0.14 -15.75 -16.15
CA ASP A 979 -0.97 -16.30 -17.23
C ASP A 979 -2.26 -15.51 -17.44
N ASP A 980 -3.01 -15.21 -16.38
CA ASP A 980 -4.34 -14.61 -16.50
C ASP A 980 -4.32 -13.09 -16.65
N TYR A 981 -3.22 -12.43 -16.24
CA TYR A 981 -3.11 -10.97 -16.29
C TYR A 981 -2.10 -10.52 -17.35
N PHE A 982 -0.80 -10.78 -17.13
CA PHE A 982 0.26 -10.24 -18.00
C PHE A 982 0.26 -10.88 -19.39
N LEU A 983 0.23 -12.21 -19.47
CA LEU A 983 0.26 -12.95 -20.73
C LEU A 983 -0.99 -12.64 -21.58
N GLU A 984 -2.15 -12.50 -20.95
CA GLU A 984 -3.39 -12.12 -21.62
C GLU A 984 -3.28 -10.73 -22.29
N MET A 985 -2.77 -9.72 -21.56
CA MET A 985 -2.58 -8.37 -22.12
C MET A 985 -1.61 -8.36 -23.31
N TRP A 986 -0.44 -9.00 -23.17
CA TRP A 986 0.55 -9.08 -24.25
C TRP A 986 0.03 -9.87 -25.45
N SER A 987 -0.68 -10.97 -25.21
CA SER A 987 -1.31 -11.78 -26.25
C SER A 987 -2.32 -10.98 -27.07
N ARG A 988 -3.15 -10.16 -26.43
CA ARG A 988 -4.10 -9.26 -27.11
C ARG A 988 -3.40 -8.27 -28.02
N LEU A 989 -2.37 -7.58 -27.52
CA LEU A 989 -1.62 -6.62 -28.32
C LEU A 989 -0.97 -7.28 -29.53
N PHE A 990 -0.26 -8.39 -29.33
CA PHE A 990 0.44 -9.07 -30.43
C PHE A 990 -0.51 -9.65 -31.48
N LYS A 991 -1.67 -10.18 -31.07
CA LYS A 991 -2.73 -10.61 -32.01
C LYS A 991 -3.20 -9.44 -32.88
N ARG A 992 -3.44 -8.26 -32.30
CA ARG A 992 -3.85 -7.06 -33.05
C ARG A 992 -2.78 -6.56 -34.00
N VAL A 993 -1.54 -6.48 -33.56
CA VAL A 993 -0.41 -6.07 -34.41
C VAL A 993 -0.23 -7.04 -35.57
N ASN A 994 -0.21 -8.35 -35.31
CA ASN A 994 -0.05 -9.35 -36.36
C ASN A 994 -1.20 -9.32 -37.39
N LYS A 995 -2.43 -9.07 -36.93
CA LYS A 995 -3.59 -8.85 -37.81
C LYS A 995 -3.42 -7.59 -38.66
N ALA A 996 -3.06 -6.45 -38.06
CA ALA A 996 -2.84 -5.21 -38.79
C ALA A 996 -1.71 -5.33 -39.83
N LEU A 997 -0.60 -5.96 -39.47
CA LEU A 997 0.50 -6.25 -40.39
C LEU A 997 0.10 -7.20 -41.53
N LYS A 998 -0.80 -8.16 -41.28
CA LYS A 998 -1.37 -9.02 -42.33
C LYS A 998 -2.25 -8.22 -43.28
N ASP A 999 -3.12 -7.40 -42.71
CA ASP A 999 -4.13 -6.63 -43.44
C ASP A 999 -3.55 -5.35 -44.05
N LYS A 1000 -2.24 -5.07 -43.83
CA LYS A 1000 -1.51 -3.86 -44.24
C LYS A 1000 -2.18 -2.57 -43.76
N THR A 1001 -2.73 -2.60 -42.55
CA THR A 1001 -3.32 -1.45 -41.85
C THR A 1001 -2.38 -0.95 -40.76
N GLU A 1002 -2.73 0.17 -40.13
CA GLU A 1002 -1.94 0.73 -39.04
C GLU A 1002 -1.88 -0.24 -37.84
N ALA A 1003 -0.67 -0.67 -37.51
CA ALA A 1003 -0.45 -1.58 -36.39
C ALA A 1003 -0.48 -0.81 -35.05
N PRO A 1004 -1.35 -1.18 -34.10
CA PRO A 1004 -1.44 -0.47 -32.82
C PRO A 1004 -0.13 -0.62 -32.02
N ALA A 1005 0.26 0.46 -31.33
CA ALA A 1005 1.43 0.45 -30.46
C ALA A 1005 1.18 -0.20 -29.11
N LYS A 1006 -0.03 -0.02 -28.59
CA LYS A 1006 -0.39 -0.28 -27.20
C LYS A 1006 -1.81 -0.80 -27.10
N LEU A 1007 -2.10 -1.53 -26.03
CA LEU A 1007 -3.46 -1.95 -25.70
C LEU A 1007 -4.31 -0.76 -25.19
N GLY A 1008 -3.67 0.24 -24.57
CA GLY A 1008 -4.31 1.51 -24.20
C GLY A 1008 -5.21 1.37 -22.98
N LYS A 1009 -6.38 2.05 -22.99
CA LYS A 1009 -7.34 2.03 -21.88
C LYS A 1009 -7.84 0.62 -21.51
N GLU A 1010 -7.82 -0.32 -22.47
CA GLU A 1010 -8.24 -1.70 -22.22
C GLU A 1010 -7.32 -2.45 -21.23
N CYS A 1011 -6.06 -2.02 -21.02
CA CYS A 1011 -5.23 -2.59 -19.94
C CYS A 1011 -5.95 -2.52 -18.59
N PHE A 1012 -6.55 -1.37 -18.28
CA PHE A 1012 -7.27 -1.19 -17.02
C PHE A 1012 -8.51 -2.07 -16.97
N THR A 1013 -9.33 -2.11 -18.03
CA THR A 1013 -10.57 -2.90 -18.03
C THR A 1013 -10.30 -4.41 -17.90
N VAL A 1014 -9.30 -4.92 -18.63
CA VAL A 1014 -8.86 -6.32 -18.51
C VAL A 1014 -8.29 -6.57 -17.11
N GLY A 1015 -7.49 -5.64 -16.60
CA GLY A 1015 -6.88 -5.76 -15.29
C GLY A 1015 -7.89 -5.75 -14.16
N TRP A 1016 -8.88 -4.87 -14.21
CA TRP A 1016 -9.96 -4.81 -13.23
C TRP A 1016 -10.86 -6.06 -13.27
N ALA A 1017 -11.11 -6.61 -14.46
CA ALA A 1017 -11.87 -7.85 -14.58
C ALA A 1017 -11.17 -9.03 -13.86
N PHE A 1018 -9.83 -9.06 -13.86
CA PHE A 1018 -9.03 -10.06 -13.15
C PHE A 1018 -9.16 -9.95 -11.61
N THR A 1019 -9.39 -8.75 -11.07
CA THR A 1019 -9.46 -8.53 -9.61
C THR A 1019 -10.72 -9.07 -8.98
N LYS A 1020 -11.75 -9.38 -9.77
CA LYS A 1020 -13.01 -9.97 -9.27
C LYS A 1020 -12.73 -11.33 -8.58
N PRO A 1021 -13.36 -11.61 -7.42
CA PRO A 1021 -13.22 -12.89 -6.74
C PRO A 1021 -13.94 -14.00 -7.52
N GLY A 1022 -13.58 -15.26 -7.25
CA GLY A 1022 -14.28 -16.45 -7.77
C GLY A 1022 -13.40 -17.44 -8.54
N LYS A 1023 -12.28 -17.01 -9.13
CA LYS A 1023 -11.29 -17.95 -9.70
C LYS A 1023 -10.31 -18.39 -8.61
N THR A 1024 -10.15 -19.71 -8.46
CA THR A 1024 -9.17 -20.34 -7.58
C THR A 1024 -7.86 -20.60 -8.31
N TYR A 1025 -6.76 -20.58 -7.57
CA TYR A 1025 -5.40 -20.78 -8.08
C TYR A 1025 -4.67 -21.86 -7.28
N ARG A 1026 -3.59 -22.41 -7.85
CA ARG A 1026 -2.73 -23.39 -7.19
C ARG A 1026 -2.19 -22.83 -5.87
N ARG A 1027 -2.11 -23.69 -4.84
CA ARG A 1027 -1.61 -23.37 -3.49
C ARG A 1027 -0.37 -24.18 -3.07
N ASN A 1028 -0.06 -25.27 -3.76
CA ASN A 1028 1.09 -26.12 -3.43
C ASN A 1028 2.16 -25.98 -4.51
N ALA A 1029 3.42 -25.97 -4.11
CA ALA A 1029 4.53 -25.93 -5.06
C ALA A 1029 4.63 -27.24 -5.86
N ALA A 1030 5.09 -27.12 -7.10
CA ALA A 1030 5.41 -28.25 -7.97
C ALA A 1030 6.64 -29.00 -7.45
N ASN A 1031 6.68 -30.31 -7.69
CA ASN A 1031 7.84 -31.12 -7.36
C ASN A 1031 9.00 -30.81 -8.32
N PRO A 1032 10.21 -30.40 -7.85
CA PRO A 1032 11.35 -30.09 -8.71
C PRO A 1032 11.83 -31.28 -9.56
N GLU A 1033 11.53 -32.52 -9.17
CA GLU A 1033 11.80 -33.72 -9.95
C GLU A 1033 10.70 -34.06 -10.98
N GLY A 1034 9.52 -33.47 -10.81
CA GLY A 1034 8.30 -33.76 -11.55
C GLY A 1034 7.49 -34.89 -10.93
N ASP A 1035 6.17 -34.82 -11.10
CA ASP A 1035 5.19 -35.76 -10.51
C ASP A 1035 4.08 -36.17 -11.50
N GLY A 1036 4.24 -35.83 -12.78
CA GLY A 1036 3.30 -36.13 -13.85
C GLY A 1036 2.28 -35.01 -14.09
N ALA A 1037 1.92 -34.23 -13.07
CA ALA A 1037 1.16 -32.99 -13.23
C ALA A 1037 2.09 -31.85 -13.66
N ASP A 1038 3.26 -31.78 -13.03
CA ASP A 1038 4.35 -30.90 -13.42
C ASP A 1038 5.55 -31.73 -13.90
N ARG A 1039 6.27 -31.22 -14.90
CA ARG A 1039 7.57 -31.76 -15.29
C ARG A 1039 8.64 -31.27 -14.30
N GLY A 1040 9.78 -31.94 -14.21
CA GLY A 1040 10.87 -31.45 -13.34
C GLY A 1040 11.55 -30.18 -13.87
N LEU A 1041 12.18 -29.42 -12.96
CA LEU A 1041 12.89 -28.16 -13.24
C LEU A 1041 14.01 -28.33 -14.27
N LEU A 1042 14.70 -29.48 -14.29
CA LEU A 1042 15.72 -29.76 -15.32
C LEU A 1042 15.12 -29.83 -16.73
N ALA A 1043 13.87 -30.29 -16.87
CA ALA A 1043 13.16 -30.29 -18.15
C ALA A 1043 12.79 -28.86 -18.55
N VAL A 1044 12.34 -28.01 -17.61
CA VAL A 1044 12.09 -26.59 -17.82
C VAL A 1044 13.36 -25.88 -18.29
N TYR A 1045 14.50 -26.13 -17.62
CA TYR A 1045 15.81 -25.58 -18.00
C TYR A 1045 16.19 -25.87 -19.46
N ARG A 1046 15.88 -27.06 -19.97
CA ARG A 1046 16.15 -27.41 -21.38
C ARG A 1046 15.43 -26.50 -22.36
N ASP A 1047 14.23 -26.01 -22.00
CA ASP A 1047 13.50 -25.03 -22.80
C ASP A 1047 14.00 -23.61 -22.59
N VAL A 1048 14.34 -23.23 -21.35
CA VAL A 1048 15.00 -21.95 -21.05
C VAL A 1048 16.27 -21.77 -21.89
N LYS A 1049 17.07 -22.84 -22.07
CA LYS A 1049 18.28 -22.82 -22.92
C LYS A 1049 18.02 -22.40 -24.37
N LYS A 1050 16.82 -22.60 -24.91
CA LYS A 1050 16.46 -22.15 -26.28
C LYS A 1050 16.39 -20.63 -26.40
N HIS A 1051 16.32 -19.93 -25.26
CA HIS A 1051 16.32 -18.48 -25.17
C HIS A 1051 17.71 -17.88 -24.89
N MET A 1052 18.71 -18.71 -24.53
CA MET A 1052 20.10 -18.32 -24.25
C MET A 1052 20.94 -18.19 -25.54
N GLY A 1053 22.06 -17.45 -25.46
CA GLY A 1053 23.11 -17.44 -26.50
C GLY A 1053 22.73 -16.85 -27.87
N ASN A 1054 21.61 -16.13 -27.97
CA ASN A 1054 21.13 -15.52 -29.23
C ASN A 1054 21.43 -14.02 -29.36
N ARG A 1055 22.19 -13.45 -28.42
CA ARG A 1055 22.41 -12.00 -28.30
C ARG A 1055 23.02 -11.38 -29.55
N GLU A 1056 24.07 -11.98 -30.11
CA GLU A 1056 24.74 -11.47 -31.31
C GLU A 1056 23.81 -11.46 -32.54
N GLU A 1057 23.01 -12.51 -32.72
CA GLU A 1057 22.00 -12.60 -33.79
C GLU A 1057 20.97 -11.47 -33.64
N LEU A 1058 20.44 -11.28 -32.43
CA LEU A 1058 19.44 -10.26 -32.12
C LEU A 1058 20.00 -8.84 -32.30
N GLN A 1059 21.23 -8.58 -31.84
CA GLN A 1059 21.89 -7.29 -32.02
C GLN A 1059 22.18 -6.98 -33.49
N SER A 1060 22.60 -7.98 -34.27
CA SER A 1060 22.79 -7.86 -35.71
C SER A 1060 21.47 -7.55 -36.42
N LEU A 1061 20.38 -8.21 -36.01
CA LEU A 1061 19.04 -7.95 -36.53
C LEU A 1061 18.55 -6.53 -36.19
N VAL A 1062 18.71 -6.10 -34.93
CA VAL A 1062 18.37 -4.74 -34.49
C VAL A 1062 19.12 -3.69 -35.30
N LYS A 1063 20.44 -3.84 -35.51
CA LYS A 1063 21.24 -2.94 -36.35
C LYS A 1063 20.72 -2.85 -37.79
N LYS A 1064 20.33 -3.99 -38.38
CA LYS A 1064 19.73 -4.03 -39.73
C LYS A 1064 18.39 -3.31 -39.76
N GLN A 1065 17.54 -3.52 -38.74
CA GLN A 1065 16.24 -2.85 -38.63
C GLN A 1065 16.38 -1.34 -38.45
N ASP A 1066 17.32 -0.88 -37.62
CA ASP A 1066 17.60 0.55 -37.43
C ASP A 1066 18.04 1.22 -38.75
N ALA A 1067 18.91 0.55 -39.52
CA ALA A 1067 19.30 1.02 -40.84
C ALA A 1067 18.11 1.09 -41.82
N ALA A 1068 17.19 0.13 -41.75
CA ALA A 1068 15.97 0.11 -42.56
C ALA A 1068 14.99 1.21 -42.16
N LEU A 1069 14.81 1.45 -40.86
CA LEU A 1069 13.97 2.54 -40.34
C LEU A 1069 14.50 3.90 -40.76
N LYS A 1070 15.82 4.11 -40.68
CA LYS A 1070 16.46 5.35 -41.16
C LYS A 1070 16.19 5.58 -42.65
N LYS A 1071 16.29 4.53 -43.47
CA LYS A 1071 15.96 4.61 -44.91
C LYS A 1071 14.48 4.91 -45.16
N LYS A 1072 13.57 4.28 -44.40
CA LYS A 1072 12.12 4.52 -44.49
C LYS A 1072 11.80 5.99 -44.17
N LYS A 1073 12.32 6.51 -43.05
CA LYS A 1073 12.14 7.90 -42.64
C LYS A 1073 12.65 8.89 -43.71
N LEU A 1074 13.84 8.66 -44.25
CA LEU A 1074 14.39 9.50 -45.32
C LEU A 1074 13.52 9.49 -46.59
N LYS A 1075 12.91 8.35 -46.93
CA LYS A 1075 11.99 8.23 -48.07
C LYS A 1075 10.68 8.99 -47.82
N GLU A 1076 10.14 8.91 -46.61
CA GLU A 1076 8.93 9.64 -46.18
C GLU A 1076 9.19 11.15 -46.16
N GLU A 1077 10.32 11.61 -45.61
CA GLU A 1077 10.74 13.02 -45.64
C GLU A 1077 10.90 13.54 -47.07
N LYS A 1078 11.52 12.74 -47.96
CA LYS A 1078 11.66 13.11 -49.38
C LYS A 1078 10.29 13.19 -50.08
N ALA A 1079 9.38 12.25 -49.80
CA ALA A 1079 8.03 12.26 -50.37
C ALA A 1079 7.21 13.46 -49.87
N ALA A 1080 7.30 13.78 -48.59
CA ALA A 1080 6.68 14.97 -48.01
C ALA A 1080 7.23 16.25 -48.65
N LEU A 1081 8.55 16.38 -48.77
CA LEU A 1081 9.19 17.53 -49.42
C LEU A 1081 8.77 17.65 -50.91
N SER A 1082 8.70 16.54 -51.64
CA SER A 1082 8.20 16.53 -53.03
C SER A 1082 6.73 16.92 -53.12
N SER A 1083 5.89 16.50 -52.17
CA SER A 1083 4.49 16.92 -52.09
C SER A 1083 4.37 18.42 -51.81
N THR A 1084 5.13 18.95 -50.85
CA THR A 1084 5.16 20.39 -50.53
C THR A 1084 5.63 21.22 -51.73
N ILE A 1085 6.66 20.75 -52.45
CA ILE A 1085 7.14 21.42 -53.68
C ILE A 1085 6.06 21.38 -54.77
N ALA A 1086 5.34 20.27 -54.95
CA ALA A 1086 4.25 20.17 -55.92
C ALA A 1086 3.09 21.11 -55.59
N THR A 1087 2.66 21.19 -54.32
CA THR A 1087 1.61 22.11 -53.86
C THR A 1087 2.03 23.58 -54.00
N ASN A 1088 3.30 23.90 -53.78
CA ASN A 1088 3.83 25.27 -53.98
C ASN A 1088 4.05 25.65 -55.45
N LEU A 1089 4.04 24.69 -56.39
CA LEU A 1089 4.10 24.94 -57.84
C LEU A 1089 2.70 25.05 -58.48
N GLU A 1090 1.65 24.60 -57.78
CA GLU A 1090 0.23 24.77 -58.16
C GLU A 1090 -0.40 26.08 -57.64
N HIS A 1091 0.25 26.74 -56.67
CA HIS A 1091 -0.03 28.12 -56.24
C HIS A 1091 0.84 29.12 -56.99
#